data_AF-A0A7K0QNH6-F1
#
_entry.id   AF-A0A7K0QNH6-F1
#
_cell.length_a   1.000
_cell.length_b   1.000
_cell.length_c   1.000
_cell.angle_alpha   90.00
_cell.angle_beta   90.00
_cell.angle_gamma   90.00
#
_symmetry.space_group_name_H-M   'P 1'
#
loop_
_entity.id
_entity.type
_entity.pdbx_description
1 polymer ?
#
loop_
_entity_poly.entity_id
_entity_poly.type
_entity_poly.pdbx_seq_one_letter_code
_entity_poly.pdbx_strand_id
1 'polypeptide(L)'
;MGAENIRELLRDKPPYDLEGKKRKVDPDRPAGSNLAPEDMPGFVMEHERDVLEDIVKNGKGQKRERSVKRLKVLSAFLNSDNKPEMMVLEAVPVIPPELRPMVQLDGGRFATSDLNDLYRRVINRNNRLKRLLDLGAPEIIVNNERRMLQEAVDALFDNGRRGRPVTGPGNRPLKSLSDMLKGKQGRFRQNLLGKRVDYSGRSVIVAGPYLKLHQCGLPKLMALELFKPFIMAQLVERKSAQNIKAAKKMVESGIPEVWDVLDDVIHEHPVLLNRAPTLHRLGIQAFEPVLVEGKAIQVHPLVCHAFNADFDGDQMAVHVPLSAEAQAEARILMLSSNNILSPANGAPLATPTQDMVLGAYYLTYGLEPAELDELQTKLTEGTWPATERRPHVFRTAQEAELSYEAKTVTLHDLAEYRPMGREGGHILTTVGRIIYNDRIERSLQAALGDAFNPDVYPFVNQSVRKRDTVQVIDNLIQRYGAAAVSMVLDAFKDMGFRYATLAGITISKNDVIIPPNKAEILAGYEATVAEIHDQYDTGLITQQERHEAVVDQWTRATEEVAVAMEKNFDRLNSIFMMADSGARGSFKQIRQLAGMRGLMANPKGEIIERPIKANFMEGLTVLEYFISTHGARKGLADTALRTADSGYLTRRLVDVAQDVIIREPDCGSKESISLPILDAQRDPNTNLVGRVTAEELSTTDGRTIVKKGGIVEREHLADLVASIDQLASGSVALRSTLKCRAKSGVCQACYGRSLATGKPAQIGDAVGIIAAQSIGEPGTQLTMRTFHTGGVAGADITHGLPRVVELFEARRPKGIAEIAEFDGVVSIEETEKNIVVRITDDAGDEHSHTFPRRTRLLVTDGERVESGAQLSEGSLHPHDLLRLRGRTAAEQYFVAEVQKVYKSQGVDINDKHIELIVRQMMKKVRVDQKGDTEYLPGALVDRYDFLETNAAMKKQKGEMAQFEEVILGITKASLNTDSFLSAASFQETTKVLTDAALEGKKDGLAGLKENVIIGKLIPAATGLKTYRRIEIEPTEPLPRPDDVGLLDSDDLAAELGFADGDFGAALGVGFEQDLSTLEEIGNSAADTGFAEELDVPTDESA
;
A
#
# COMPACT_ATOMS: atom_id res chain seq x y z
N MET A 1 5.84 31.81 43.37
CA MET A 1 5.46 30.77 44.35
C MET A 1 6.59 29.76 44.42
N GLY A 2 7.05 29.42 45.61
CA GLY A 2 8.07 28.38 45.80
C GLY A 2 7.51 26.98 45.53
N ALA A 3 8.40 26.01 45.27
CA ALA A 3 8.07 24.60 45.12
C ALA A 3 7.34 24.04 46.37
N GLU A 4 7.74 24.48 47.56
CA GLU A 4 7.14 24.12 48.84
C GLU A 4 5.70 24.62 48.97
N ASN A 5 5.42 25.90 48.66
CA ASN A 5 4.06 26.45 48.69
C ASN A 5 3.11 25.71 47.74
N ILE A 6 3.60 25.25 46.58
CA ILE A 6 2.79 24.48 45.63
C ILE A 6 2.48 23.08 46.20
N ARG A 7 3.41 22.49 46.97
CA ARG A 7 3.19 21.20 47.63
C ARG A 7 2.29 21.28 48.84
N GLU A 8 2.44 22.32 49.67
CA GLU A 8 1.53 22.57 50.80
C GLU A 8 0.09 22.74 50.31
N LEU A 9 -0.12 23.44 49.20
CA LEU A 9 -1.43 23.53 48.53
C LEU A 9 -1.99 22.16 48.08
N LEU A 10 -1.14 21.15 47.89
CA LEU A 10 -1.49 19.83 47.35
C LEU A 10 -1.56 18.70 48.40
N ARG A 11 -1.10 18.90 49.66
CA ARG A 11 -0.88 17.81 50.64
C ARG A 11 -1.91 17.67 51.77
N ASP A 12 -2.48 18.75 52.31
CA ASP A 12 -3.16 18.65 53.62
C ASP A 12 -4.68 18.46 53.57
N LYS A 13 -5.17 17.58 54.46
CA LYS A 13 -6.56 17.11 54.64
C LYS A 13 -7.44 18.14 55.38
N PRO A 14 -8.72 18.32 55.00
CA PRO A 14 -9.73 18.85 55.90
C PRO A 14 -10.29 17.76 56.84
N PRO A 15 -10.54 18.07 58.12
CA PRO A 15 -11.63 17.45 58.86
C PRO A 15 -12.94 18.10 58.36
N TYR A 16 -13.68 17.42 57.49
CA TYR A 16 -15.08 17.79 57.27
C TYR A 16 -15.90 17.22 58.43
N ASP A 17 -16.30 18.09 59.35
CA ASP A 17 -17.51 17.85 60.15
C ASP A 17 -18.71 17.95 59.21
N LEU A 18 -19.47 16.86 59.09
CA LEU A 18 -20.66 16.73 58.25
C LEU A 18 -21.83 17.63 58.69
N GLU A 19 -21.71 18.36 59.81
CA GLU A 19 -22.76 19.23 60.34
C GLU A 19 -22.19 20.49 61.03
N GLY A 20 -21.95 21.58 60.30
CA GLY A 20 -21.45 22.81 60.93
C GLY A 20 -21.51 24.07 60.05
N LYS A 21 -22.18 25.12 60.53
CA LYS A 21 -22.44 26.39 59.83
C LYS A 21 -21.18 27.09 59.28
N LYS A 22 -21.32 27.74 58.11
CA LYS A 22 -20.36 28.70 57.53
C LYS A 22 -19.89 29.74 58.57
N ARG A 23 -18.58 29.83 58.83
CA ARG A 23 -17.97 30.91 59.61
C ARG A 23 -17.83 32.19 58.77
N LYS A 24 -18.13 33.34 59.37
CA LYS A 24 -17.96 34.68 58.79
C LYS A 24 -16.47 35.05 58.80
N VAL A 25 -15.94 35.43 57.64
CA VAL A 25 -14.61 36.04 57.50
C VAL A 25 -14.74 37.53 57.83
N ASP A 26 -13.88 38.02 58.73
CA ASP A 26 -13.82 39.41 59.20
C ASP A 26 -13.24 40.33 58.10
N PRO A 27 -13.96 41.36 57.64
CA PRO A 27 -13.56 42.18 56.49
C PRO A 27 -12.39 43.16 56.75
N ASP A 28 -11.94 43.36 57.99
CA ASP A 28 -10.97 44.42 58.34
C ASP A 28 -9.52 43.93 58.58
N ARG A 29 -9.11 42.75 58.07
CA ARG A 29 -7.77 42.17 58.35
C ARG A 29 -6.71 42.56 57.28
N PRO A 30 -5.55 43.14 57.64
CA PRO A 30 -4.54 43.59 56.68
C PRO A 30 -3.70 42.44 56.09
N ALA A 31 -3.31 42.59 54.82
CA ALA A 31 -2.54 41.59 54.05
C ALA A 31 -1.09 41.44 54.58
N GLY A 32 -0.72 40.23 55.04
CA GLY A 32 0.66 39.88 55.40
C GLY A 32 0.87 39.29 56.79
N SER A 33 -0.17 38.96 57.55
CA SER A 33 -0.01 38.18 58.81
C SER A 33 -0.08 36.67 58.53
N ASN A 34 0.83 35.91 59.16
CA ASN A 34 0.94 34.46 59.05
C ASN A 34 -0.42 33.78 59.27
N LEU A 35 -0.90 33.09 58.23
CA LEU A 35 -2.03 32.17 58.33
C LEU A 35 -1.65 31.02 59.26
N ALA A 36 -2.53 30.65 60.19
CA ALA A 36 -2.44 29.35 60.84
C ALA A 36 -2.58 28.27 59.74
N PRO A 37 -1.91 27.10 59.84
CA PRO A 37 -2.01 26.03 58.84
C PRO A 37 -3.46 25.63 58.50
N GLU A 38 -4.36 25.86 59.46
CA GLU A 38 -5.79 25.56 59.43
C GLU A 38 -6.61 26.53 58.54
N ASP A 39 -6.07 27.70 58.21
CA ASP A 39 -6.77 28.78 57.47
C ASP A 39 -6.34 28.88 55.98
N MET A 40 -5.51 27.97 55.47
CA MET A 40 -5.08 27.97 54.06
C MET A 40 -6.05 27.19 53.15
N PRO A 41 -6.46 27.72 51.98
CA PRO A 41 -7.34 27.01 51.04
C PRO A 41 -6.59 25.85 50.37
N GLY A 42 -6.90 24.59 50.73
CA GLY A 42 -6.25 23.37 50.23
C GLY A 42 -7.10 22.49 49.31
N PHE A 43 -6.44 21.65 48.48
CA PHE A 43 -7.02 20.89 47.36
C PHE A 43 -7.14 19.37 47.68
N VAL A 44 -8.37 18.84 47.83
CA VAL A 44 -8.63 17.39 47.97
C VAL A 44 -9.11 16.82 46.64
N MET A 45 -8.39 15.85 46.07
CA MET A 45 -8.69 15.32 44.73
C MET A 45 -10.06 14.63 44.64
N GLU A 46 -10.46 13.86 45.65
CA GLU A 46 -11.77 13.20 45.66
C GLU A 46 -12.92 14.21 45.79
N HIS A 47 -12.78 15.20 46.68
CA HIS A 47 -13.78 16.27 46.83
C HIS A 47 -13.90 17.11 45.56
N GLU A 48 -12.77 17.52 44.96
CA GLU A 48 -12.79 18.29 43.71
C GLU A 48 -13.40 17.46 42.57
N ARG A 49 -13.22 16.13 42.56
CA ARG A 49 -13.88 15.24 41.60
C ARG A 49 -15.39 15.34 41.76
N ASP A 50 -15.91 15.18 42.98
CA ASP A 50 -17.35 15.19 43.24
C ASP A 50 -17.97 16.55 42.90
N VAL A 51 -17.29 17.65 43.23
CA VAL A 51 -17.69 19.01 42.84
C VAL A 51 -17.70 19.20 41.32
N LEU A 52 -16.66 18.71 40.63
CA LEU A 52 -16.59 18.79 39.18
C LEU A 52 -17.65 17.92 38.50
N GLU A 53 -17.95 16.73 39.04
CA GLU A 53 -19.03 15.87 38.54
C GLU A 53 -20.40 16.54 38.68
N ASP A 54 -20.68 17.19 39.81
CA ASP A 54 -21.92 17.95 40.00
C ASP A 54 -22.03 19.13 39.03
N ILE A 55 -20.93 19.86 38.81
CA ILE A 55 -20.89 20.94 37.81
C ILE A 55 -21.05 20.38 36.38
N VAL A 56 -20.58 19.17 36.09
CA VAL A 56 -20.77 18.56 34.77
C VAL A 56 -22.21 18.12 34.56
N LYS A 57 -22.91 17.64 35.60
CA LYS A 57 -24.34 17.30 35.56
C LYS A 57 -25.23 18.54 35.42
N ASN A 58 -24.98 19.58 36.22
CA ASN A 58 -25.87 20.74 36.33
C ASN A 58 -25.45 21.95 35.47
N GLY A 59 -24.17 22.04 35.10
CA GLY A 59 -23.60 23.17 34.40
C GLY A 59 -23.88 23.15 32.89
N LYS A 60 -24.05 24.34 32.30
CA LYS A 60 -24.24 24.52 30.85
C LYS A 60 -23.08 25.30 30.20
N GLY A 61 -22.87 25.06 28.91
CA GLY A 61 -21.92 25.78 28.06
C GLY A 61 -20.44 25.61 28.47
N GLN A 62 -19.68 26.70 28.41
CA GLN A 62 -18.23 26.73 28.60
C GLN A 62 -17.78 26.23 30.00
N LYS A 63 -18.61 26.45 31.04
CA LYS A 63 -18.32 26.00 32.40
C LYS A 63 -18.29 24.47 32.48
N ARG A 64 -19.23 23.79 31.80
CA ARG A 64 -19.25 22.32 31.70
C ARG A 64 -18.01 21.81 30.97
N GLU A 65 -17.68 22.38 29.81
CA GLU A 65 -16.53 21.94 29.01
C GLU A 65 -15.18 22.09 29.75
N ARG A 66 -14.98 23.21 30.46
CA ARG A 66 -13.79 23.41 31.29
C ARG A 66 -13.73 22.42 32.47
N SER A 67 -14.88 22.13 33.07
CA SER A 67 -14.98 21.19 34.19
C SER A 67 -14.69 19.77 33.75
N VAL A 68 -15.18 19.34 32.57
CA VAL A 68 -14.82 18.06 31.94
C VAL A 68 -13.31 17.93 31.72
N LYS A 69 -12.66 18.97 31.17
CA LYS A 69 -11.19 18.95 30.96
C LYS A 69 -10.41 18.82 32.28
N ARG A 70 -10.85 19.52 33.34
CA ARG A 70 -10.23 19.40 34.67
C ARG A 70 -10.49 18.03 35.29
N LEU A 71 -11.72 17.53 35.20
CA LEU A 71 -12.12 16.22 35.68
C LEU A 71 -11.30 15.11 35.03
N LYS A 72 -10.99 15.23 33.72
CA LYS A 72 -10.11 14.30 33.02
C LYS A 72 -8.72 14.20 33.67
N VAL A 73 -8.07 15.33 33.91
CA VAL A 73 -6.74 15.35 34.54
C VAL A 73 -6.79 14.83 35.97
N LEU A 74 -7.83 15.21 36.72
CA LEU A 74 -8.01 14.76 38.10
C LEU A 74 -8.26 13.24 38.19
N SER A 75 -9.11 12.71 37.30
CA SER A 75 -9.38 11.27 37.22
C SER A 75 -8.13 10.49 36.82
N ALA A 76 -7.28 11.03 35.95
CA ALA A 76 -6.00 10.42 35.61
C ALA A 76 -5.06 10.28 36.81
N PHE A 77 -4.99 11.28 37.69
CA PHE A 77 -4.22 11.19 38.94
C PHE A 77 -4.85 10.27 39.98
N LEU A 78 -6.18 10.20 40.06
CA LEU A 78 -6.85 9.28 40.99
C LEU A 78 -6.73 7.81 40.58
N ASN A 79 -6.72 7.55 39.27
CA ASN A 79 -6.61 6.20 38.72
C ASN A 79 -5.17 5.72 38.56
N SER A 80 -4.18 6.60 38.74
CA SER A 80 -2.76 6.25 38.65
C SER A 80 -2.07 6.34 40.00
N ASP A 81 -0.92 5.68 40.13
CA ASP A 81 -0.08 5.75 41.34
C ASP A 81 0.70 7.09 41.43
N ASN A 82 0.52 7.99 40.46
CA ASN A 82 1.26 9.24 40.38
C ASN A 82 0.66 10.30 41.31
N LYS A 83 1.53 11.05 42.00
CA LYS A 83 1.10 12.19 42.82
C LYS A 83 1.33 13.51 42.09
N PRO A 84 0.40 14.49 42.16
CA PRO A 84 0.59 15.79 41.50
C PRO A 84 1.88 16.53 41.90
N GLU A 85 2.34 16.35 43.14
CA GLU A 85 3.60 16.90 43.67
C GLU A 85 4.86 16.43 42.91
N MET A 86 4.81 15.29 42.22
CA MET A 86 5.92 14.76 41.42
C MET A 86 6.22 15.59 40.17
N MET A 87 5.31 16.49 39.76
CA MET A 87 5.56 17.45 38.68
C MET A 87 6.61 18.50 39.06
N VAL A 88 6.88 18.69 40.35
CA VAL A 88 7.86 19.63 40.88
C VAL A 88 9.17 18.88 41.17
N LEU A 89 10.18 19.11 40.31
CA LEU A 89 11.47 18.41 40.37
C LEU A 89 12.37 18.95 41.49
N GLU A 90 12.74 18.08 42.44
CA GLU A 90 13.80 18.35 43.43
C GLU A 90 15.17 17.80 43.02
N ALA A 91 15.14 16.67 42.32
CA ALA A 91 16.32 16.01 41.80
C ALA A 91 16.22 15.92 40.27
N VAL A 92 17.18 16.53 39.57
CA VAL A 92 17.26 16.45 38.11
C VAL A 92 18.24 15.35 37.72
N PRO A 93 17.81 14.29 37.03
CA PRO A 93 18.71 13.21 36.61
C PRO A 93 19.69 13.68 35.52
N VAL A 94 20.91 13.12 35.55
CA VAL A 94 21.95 13.39 34.56
C VAL A 94 22.14 12.15 33.69
N ILE A 95 22.03 12.30 32.37
CA ILE A 95 22.19 11.19 31.42
C ILE A 95 23.65 10.67 31.44
N PRO A 96 23.87 9.34 31.30
CA PRO A 96 25.20 8.75 31.28
C PRO A 96 26.16 9.42 30.26
N PRO A 97 27.47 9.57 30.57
CA PRO A 97 28.44 10.22 29.69
C PRO A 97 28.52 9.64 28.28
N GLU A 98 28.33 8.32 28.12
CA GLU A 98 28.34 7.64 26.81
C GLU A 98 27.26 8.16 25.85
N LEU A 99 26.13 8.62 26.39
CA LEU A 99 25.04 9.21 25.60
C LEU A 99 25.25 10.71 25.32
N ARG A 100 26.31 11.31 25.87
CA ARG A 100 26.73 12.70 25.67
C ARG A 100 28.25 12.81 25.46
N PRO A 101 28.81 12.09 24.48
CA PRO A 101 30.25 11.90 24.36
C PRO A 101 31.01 13.21 24.10
N MET A 102 32.27 13.19 24.50
CA MET A 102 33.28 14.17 24.11
C MET A 102 34.30 13.41 23.28
N VAL A 103 34.29 13.64 21.96
CA VAL A 103 35.16 12.93 21.02
C VAL A 103 36.29 13.86 20.61
N GLN A 104 37.52 13.38 20.68
CA GLN A 104 38.67 14.10 20.16
C GLN A 104 38.67 14.01 18.64
N LEU A 105 38.71 15.16 17.96
CA LEU A 105 38.89 15.26 16.52
C LEU A 105 40.38 15.42 16.18
N ASP A 106 40.72 15.11 14.93
CA ASP A 106 42.04 15.35 14.38
C ASP A 106 42.43 16.84 14.56
N GLY A 107 43.60 17.09 15.14
CA GLY A 107 44.07 18.44 15.50
C GLY A 107 43.82 18.85 16.96
N GLY A 108 43.49 17.90 17.85
CA GLY A 108 43.43 18.14 19.31
C GLY A 108 42.20 18.92 19.78
N ARG A 109 41.25 19.19 18.89
CA ARG A 109 39.96 19.80 19.23
C ARG A 109 39.01 18.73 19.76
N PHE A 110 38.15 19.09 20.72
CA PHE A 110 37.11 18.20 21.22
C PHE A 110 35.75 18.60 20.64
N ALA A 111 35.04 17.63 20.09
CA ALA A 111 33.63 17.75 19.76
C ALA A 111 32.80 17.27 20.96
N THR A 112 32.01 18.17 21.53
CA THR A 112 31.14 17.88 22.68
C THR A 112 29.67 17.90 22.28
N SER A 113 28.87 17.00 22.86
CA SER A 113 27.41 17.10 22.78
C SER A 113 26.88 18.41 23.39
N ASP A 114 25.92 19.06 22.72
CA ASP A 114 25.22 20.28 23.17
C ASP A 114 24.64 20.14 24.60
N LEU A 115 24.24 18.92 24.98
CA LEU A 115 23.72 18.62 26.32
C LEU A 115 24.73 18.95 27.42
N ASN A 116 26.03 18.76 27.18
CA ASN A 116 27.06 19.03 28.17
C ASN A 116 27.09 20.51 28.57
N ASP A 117 26.83 21.41 27.63
CA ASP A 117 26.78 22.85 27.92
C ASP A 117 25.49 23.22 28.68
N LEU A 118 24.37 22.58 28.36
CA LEU A 118 23.11 22.78 29.09
C LEU A 118 23.22 22.26 30.54
N TYR A 119 23.75 21.05 30.75
CA TYR A 119 24.02 20.51 32.09
C TYR A 119 24.99 21.40 32.88
N ARG A 120 26.07 21.87 32.25
CA ARG A 120 27.05 22.76 32.90
C ARG A 120 26.39 24.04 33.40
N ARG A 121 25.46 24.62 32.62
CA ARG A 121 24.69 25.80 33.04
C ARG A 121 23.83 25.51 34.28
N VAL A 122 23.08 24.42 34.29
CA VAL A 122 22.25 24.02 35.44
C VAL A 122 23.10 23.84 36.70
N ILE A 123 24.20 23.09 36.60
CA ILE A 123 25.11 22.82 37.73
C ILE A 123 25.70 24.12 38.28
N ASN A 124 26.19 25.01 37.41
CA ASN A 124 26.78 26.28 37.82
C ASN A 124 25.76 27.20 38.49
N ARG A 125 24.52 27.27 37.97
CA ARG A 125 23.43 28.06 38.56
C ARG A 125 23.00 27.49 39.91
N ASN A 126 22.91 26.18 40.04
CA ASN A 126 22.56 25.52 41.29
C ASN A 126 23.62 25.76 42.38
N ASN A 127 24.91 25.59 42.04
CA ASN A 127 26.01 25.87 42.95
C ASN A 127 26.05 27.34 43.37
N ARG A 128 25.75 28.27 42.46
CA ARG A 128 25.66 29.70 42.75
C ARG A 128 24.50 30.03 43.68
N LEU A 129 23.31 29.48 43.42
CA LEU A 129 22.14 29.64 44.28
C LEU A 129 22.41 29.11 45.69
N LYS A 130 23.00 27.92 45.81
CA LYS A 130 23.39 27.33 47.09
C LYS A 130 24.31 28.25 47.89
N ARG A 131 25.38 28.75 47.27
CA ARG A 131 26.29 29.72 47.90
C ARG A 131 25.59 31.01 48.34
N LEU A 132 24.64 31.52 47.56
CA LEU A 132 23.89 32.73 47.90
C LEU A 132 22.95 32.52 49.10
N LEU A 133 22.35 31.34 49.22
CA LEU A 133 21.54 30.95 50.37
C LEU A 133 22.42 30.81 51.63
N ASP A 134 23.57 30.15 51.52
CA ASP A 134 24.52 29.98 52.63
C ASP A 134 25.06 31.33 53.15
N LEU A 135 25.20 32.33 52.27
CA LEU A 135 25.66 33.68 52.60
C LEU A 135 24.57 34.60 53.15
N GLY A 136 23.31 34.16 53.20
CA GLY A 136 22.19 35.02 53.65
C GLY A 136 21.92 36.21 52.72
N ALA A 137 22.09 36.03 51.40
CA ALA A 137 21.88 37.11 50.44
C ALA A 137 20.41 37.63 50.42
N PRO A 138 20.17 38.91 50.10
CA PRO A 138 18.81 39.47 50.02
C PRO A 138 17.88 38.69 49.07
N GLU A 139 16.59 38.63 49.43
CA GLU A 139 15.58 37.86 48.68
C GLU A 139 15.49 38.21 47.20
N ILE A 140 15.70 39.48 46.83
CA ILE A 140 15.66 39.91 45.42
C ILE A 140 16.72 39.16 44.59
N ILE A 141 17.93 39.00 45.15
CA ILE A 141 19.05 38.32 44.49
C ILE A 141 18.77 36.81 44.42
N VAL A 142 18.29 36.23 45.53
CA VAL A 142 17.92 34.81 45.60
C VAL A 142 16.80 34.49 44.60
N ASN A 143 15.77 35.32 44.50
CA ASN A 143 14.65 35.14 43.56
C ASN A 143 15.10 35.27 42.10
N ASN A 144 16.03 36.18 41.80
CA ASN A 144 16.61 36.28 40.47
C ASN A 144 17.44 35.03 40.11
N GLU A 145 18.26 34.51 41.02
CA GLU A 145 19.05 33.30 40.75
C GLU A 145 18.16 32.05 40.68
N ARG A 146 17.09 31.95 41.49
CA ARG A 146 16.04 30.93 41.34
C ARG A 146 15.41 30.96 39.96
N ARG A 147 15.08 32.15 39.43
CA ARG A 147 14.57 32.31 38.06
C ARG A 147 15.60 31.83 37.02
N MET A 148 16.86 32.23 37.16
CA MET A 148 17.94 31.82 36.25
C MET A 148 18.18 30.30 36.27
N LEU A 149 18.08 29.66 37.43
CA LEU A 149 18.15 28.20 37.54
C LEU A 149 16.95 27.55 36.84
N GLN A 150 15.73 28.06 37.05
CA GLN A 150 14.53 27.55 36.40
C GLN A 150 14.62 27.66 34.86
N GLU A 151 15.15 28.78 34.34
CA GLU A 151 15.38 28.96 32.90
C GLU A 151 16.44 28.00 32.35
N ALA A 152 17.49 27.70 33.13
CA ALA A 152 18.50 26.73 32.74
C ALA A 152 17.94 25.29 32.69
N VAL A 153 17.06 24.93 33.63
CA VAL A 153 16.37 23.63 33.65
C VAL A 153 15.37 23.54 32.49
N ASP A 154 14.61 24.61 32.22
CA ASP A 154 13.68 24.68 31.09
C ASP A 154 14.43 24.47 29.76
N ALA A 155 15.56 25.18 29.56
CA ALA A 155 16.40 25.01 28.37
C ALA A 155 17.03 23.62 28.23
N LEU A 156 17.31 22.93 29.34
CA LEU A 156 17.83 21.55 29.33
C LEU A 156 16.79 20.56 28.79
N PHE A 157 15.53 20.69 29.23
CA PHE A 157 14.46 19.79 28.83
C PHE A 157 13.88 20.14 27.46
N ASP A 158 13.54 21.41 27.20
CA ASP A 158 13.00 21.87 25.91
C ASP A 158 13.42 23.32 25.59
N ASN A 159 14.51 23.45 24.84
CA ASN A 159 15.09 24.74 24.52
C ASN A 159 14.21 25.54 23.55
N GLY A 160 13.70 26.70 23.98
CA GLY A 160 12.89 27.60 23.16
C GLY A 160 11.38 27.55 23.41
N ARG A 161 10.90 26.79 24.41
CA ARG A 161 9.46 26.70 24.72
C ARG A 161 8.88 27.99 25.33
N ARG A 162 9.59 28.61 26.27
CA ARG A 162 9.12 29.82 27.00
C ARG A 162 9.74 31.12 26.49
N GLY A 163 10.92 31.08 25.88
CA GLY A 163 11.69 32.26 25.51
C GLY A 163 12.64 32.01 24.34
N ARG A 164 13.59 32.93 24.14
CA ARG A 164 14.60 32.77 23.08
C ARG A 164 15.47 31.54 23.38
N PRO A 165 15.75 30.70 22.37
CA PRO A 165 16.56 29.52 22.58
C PRO A 165 17.97 29.93 22.96
N VAL A 166 18.55 29.18 23.90
CA VAL A 166 19.95 29.34 24.29
C VAL A 166 20.83 28.91 23.11
N THR A 167 21.70 29.81 22.66
CA THR A 167 22.62 29.55 21.54
C THR A 167 24.03 29.22 22.03
N GLY A 168 24.72 28.39 21.23
CA GLY A 168 26.13 28.03 21.43
C GLY A 168 27.10 28.94 20.65
N PRO A 169 28.42 28.65 20.72
CA PRO A 169 29.42 29.33 19.91
C PRO A 169 29.17 29.00 18.42
N GLY A 170 28.68 29.98 17.66
CA GLY A 170 28.17 29.80 16.29
C GLY A 170 26.72 30.23 16.08
N ASN A 171 26.07 30.80 17.11
CA ASN A 171 24.69 31.33 17.07
C ASN A 171 23.61 30.30 16.68
N ARG A 172 23.95 29.01 16.73
CA ARG A 172 23.00 27.91 16.59
C ARG A 172 22.33 27.62 17.94
N PRO A 173 21.01 27.36 17.99
CA PRO A 173 20.37 26.87 19.21
C PRO A 173 20.98 25.53 19.64
N LEU A 174 21.22 25.39 20.94
CA LEU A 174 21.68 24.13 21.54
C LEU A 174 20.53 23.13 21.54
N LYS A 175 20.82 21.86 21.20
CA LYS A 175 19.83 20.78 21.25
C LYS A 175 19.56 20.35 22.69
N SER A 176 18.29 20.36 23.08
CA SER A 176 17.77 19.89 24.38
C SER A 176 17.45 18.39 24.38
N LEU A 177 17.07 17.84 25.54
CA LEU A 177 16.63 16.45 25.66
C LEU A 177 15.39 16.15 24.80
N SER A 178 14.42 17.07 24.76
CA SER A 178 13.24 16.92 23.91
C SER A 178 13.59 16.95 22.42
N ASP A 179 14.55 17.79 22.00
CA ASP A 179 15.05 17.85 20.62
C ASP A 179 15.70 16.54 20.16
N MET A 180 16.28 15.77 21.08
CA MET A 180 16.83 14.44 20.76
C MET A 180 15.75 13.39 20.51
N LEU A 181 14.55 13.59 21.04
CA LEU A 181 13.41 12.69 20.86
C LEU A 181 12.55 13.08 19.66
N LYS A 182 12.29 14.39 19.48
CA LYS A 182 11.36 14.92 18.46
C LYS A 182 12.02 15.17 17.10
N GLY A 183 11.20 15.26 16.07
CA GLY A 183 11.61 15.64 14.72
C GLY A 183 12.17 14.49 13.87
N LYS A 184 12.55 14.80 12.62
CA LYS A 184 13.04 13.80 11.65
C LYS A 184 14.38 13.19 12.07
N GLN A 185 15.23 13.98 12.72
CA GLN A 185 16.53 13.56 13.26
C GLN A 185 16.43 13.07 14.73
N GLY A 186 15.22 12.98 15.28
CA GLY A 186 14.99 12.49 16.63
C GLY A 186 15.08 10.96 16.70
N ARG A 187 15.35 10.42 17.90
CA ARG A 187 15.55 8.98 18.13
C ARG A 187 14.41 8.11 17.58
N PHE A 188 13.15 8.48 17.82
CA PHE A 188 11.98 7.69 17.40
C PHE A 188 11.92 7.48 15.88
N ARG A 189 12.38 8.44 15.07
CA ARG A 189 12.24 8.39 13.61
C ARG A 189 13.53 8.00 12.90
N GLN A 190 14.66 8.60 13.28
CA GLN A 190 15.91 8.39 12.58
C GLN A 190 16.57 7.07 12.95
N ASN A 191 16.62 6.73 14.24
CA ASN A 191 17.48 5.65 14.74
C ASN A 191 16.71 4.35 15.00
N LEU A 192 15.45 4.45 15.43
CA LEU A 192 14.66 3.27 15.78
C LEU A 192 13.97 2.64 14.56
N LEU A 193 13.61 3.46 13.55
CA LEU A 193 12.95 2.98 12.33
C LEU A 193 13.89 2.92 11.12
N GLY A 194 14.78 3.90 10.95
CA GLY A 194 15.81 3.88 9.92
C GLY A 194 17.11 3.30 10.45
N LYS A 195 17.61 2.20 9.89
CA LYS A 195 18.91 1.63 10.27
C LYS A 195 19.76 1.38 9.03
N ARG A 196 21.06 1.60 9.18
CA ARG A 196 22.03 1.03 8.24
C ARG A 196 22.19 -0.43 8.62
N VAL A 197 22.19 -1.30 7.63
CA VAL A 197 22.27 -2.75 7.81
C VAL A 197 23.56 -3.26 7.18
N ASP A 198 24.24 -4.14 7.90
CA ASP A 198 25.35 -4.91 7.36
C ASP A 198 24.81 -6.01 6.42
N TYR A 199 25.69 -6.77 5.76
CA TYR A 199 25.32 -7.79 4.76
C TYR A 199 24.42 -7.23 3.65
N SER A 200 24.76 -6.02 3.21
CA SER A 200 24.08 -5.36 2.10
C SER A 200 25.08 -4.75 1.13
N GLY A 201 24.68 -4.65 -0.13
CA GLY A 201 25.46 -3.98 -1.17
C GLY A 201 24.56 -3.33 -2.20
N ARG A 202 25.13 -2.50 -3.07
CA ARG A 202 24.38 -1.80 -4.11
C ARG A 202 25.18 -1.77 -5.40
N SER A 203 24.51 -2.05 -6.51
CA SER A 203 25.09 -1.88 -7.84
C SER A 203 24.07 -1.44 -8.86
N VAL A 204 24.55 -1.07 -10.04
CA VAL A 204 23.73 -0.77 -11.23
C VAL A 204 23.11 -2.06 -11.75
N ILE A 205 21.88 -1.98 -12.23
CA ILE A 205 21.17 -3.12 -12.80
C ILE A 205 21.27 -3.15 -14.33
N VAL A 206 21.27 -4.37 -14.88
CA VAL A 206 21.19 -4.65 -16.32
C VAL A 206 20.17 -5.76 -16.57
N ALA A 207 19.68 -5.87 -17.81
CA ALA A 207 18.71 -6.90 -18.17
C ALA A 207 19.38 -8.29 -18.24
N GLY A 208 18.78 -9.27 -17.55
CA GLY A 208 19.15 -10.69 -17.67
C GLY A 208 18.02 -11.49 -18.32
N PRO A 209 17.87 -11.47 -19.66
CA PRO A 209 16.72 -12.09 -20.33
C PRO A 209 16.70 -13.62 -20.25
N TYR A 210 17.85 -14.26 -20.08
CA TYR A 210 17.99 -15.71 -19.95
C TYR A 210 17.73 -16.25 -18.54
N LEU A 211 17.65 -15.37 -17.54
CA LEU A 211 17.35 -15.76 -16.16
C LEU A 211 15.91 -16.27 -16.10
N LYS A 212 15.65 -17.19 -15.16
CA LYS A 212 14.28 -17.56 -14.77
C LYS A 212 13.68 -16.49 -13.86
N LEU A 213 12.36 -16.48 -13.73
CA LEU A 213 11.66 -15.46 -12.94
C LEU A 213 12.17 -15.36 -11.49
N HIS A 214 12.52 -16.48 -10.86
CA HIS A 214 13.03 -16.58 -9.48
C HIS A 214 14.53 -16.29 -9.34
N GLN A 215 15.27 -16.07 -10.43
CA GLN A 215 16.72 -15.91 -10.41
C GLN A 215 17.14 -14.44 -10.58
N CYS A 216 18.28 -14.08 -9.99
CA CYS A 216 18.98 -12.82 -10.27
C CYS A 216 20.47 -13.06 -10.48
N GLY A 217 21.12 -12.30 -11.37
CA GLY A 217 22.57 -12.38 -11.56
C GLY A 217 23.29 -11.51 -10.53
N LEU A 218 24.10 -12.12 -9.65
CA LEU A 218 24.89 -11.43 -8.64
C LEU A 218 26.38 -11.39 -9.04
N PRO A 219 27.02 -10.21 -9.07
CA PRO A 219 28.44 -10.11 -9.39
C PRO A 219 29.33 -10.90 -8.43
N LYS A 220 30.28 -11.69 -8.95
CA LYS A 220 31.22 -12.50 -8.16
C LYS A 220 31.89 -11.74 -7.02
N LEU A 221 32.43 -10.54 -7.28
CA LEU A 221 33.11 -9.73 -6.26
C LEU A 221 32.15 -9.23 -5.16
N MET A 222 30.91 -8.96 -5.52
CA MET A 222 29.89 -8.52 -4.58
C MET A 222 29.43 -9.69 -3.70
N ALA A 223 29.19 -10.85 -4.32
CA ALA A 223 28.84 -12.08 -3.62
C ALA A 223 29.94 -12.51 -2.64
N LEU A 224 31.20 -12.44 -3.05
CA LEU A 224 32.36 -12.76 -2.20
C LEU A 224 32.37 -11.98 -0.88
N GLU A 225 32.07 -10.68 -0.92
CA GLU A 225 32.07 -9.85 0.30
C GLU A 225 30.78 -10.04 1.13
N LEU A 226 29.64 -10.24 0.48
CA LEU A 226 28.36 -10.48 1.17
C LEU A 226 28.34 -11.82 1.93
N PHE A 227 28.89 -12.88 1.32
CA PHE A 227 28.89 -14.24 1.87
C PHE A 227 30.18 -14.60 2.61
N LYS A 228 31.07 -13.62 2.81
CA LYS A 228 32.41 -13.81 3.38
C LYS A 228 32.47 -14.69 4.64
N PRO A 229 31.59 -14.54 5.66
CA PRO A 229 31.65 -15.40 6.84
C PRO A 229 31.29 -16.86 6.55
N PHE A 230 30.32 -17.09 5.66
CA PHE A 230 29.89 -18.44 5.28
C PHE A 230 31.00 -19.18 4.50
N ILE A 231 31.63 -18.48 3.55
CA ILE A 231 32.77 -19.00 2.80
C ILE A 231 33.92 -19.35 3.76
N MET A 232 34.21 -18.46 4.72
CA MET A 232 35.27 -18.70 5.70
C MET A 232 34.97 -19.91 6.60
N ALA A 233 33.71 -20.12 7.00
CA ALA A 233 33.31 -21.29 7.78
C ALA A 233 33.47 -22.58 6.95
N GLN A 234 32.99 -22.58 5.72
CA GLN A 234 33.03 -23.76 4.84
C GLN A 234 34.46 -24.13 4.40
N LEU A 235 35.36 -23.15 4.22
CA LEU A 235 36.79 -23.41 3.99
C LEU A 235 37.48 -24.08 5.20
N VAL A 236 37.06 -23.75 6.42
CA VAL A 236 37.59 -24.38 7.64
C VAL A 236 37.02 -25.78 7.81
N GLU A 237 35.73 -25.96 7.55
CA GLU A 237 35.04 -27.25 7.61
C GLU A 237 35.62 -28.27 6.61
N ARG A 238 35.91 -27.83 5.37
CA ARG A 238 36.59 -28.63 4.34
C ARG A 238 38.07 -28.89 4.62
N LYS A 239 38.63 -28.35 5.71
CA LYS A 239 40.07 -28.39 6.07
C LYS A 239 41.00 -27.75 5.05
N SER A 240 40.48 -26.98 4.09
CA SER A 240 41.25 -26.16 3.15
C SER A 240 41.99 -25.04 3.87
N ALA A 241 41.38 -24.48 4.93
CA ALA A 241 41.99 -23.51 5.82
C ALA A 241 42.09 -24.06 7.26
N GLN A 242 43.27 -23.93 7.88
CA GLN A 242 43.46 -24.39 9.27
C GLN A 242 42.73 -23.53 10.31
N ASN A 243 42.49 -22.25 10.03
CA ASN A 243 41.81 -21.33 10.94
C ASN A 243 41.14 -20.18 10.18
N ILE A 244 40.25 -19.45 10.88
CA ILE A 244 39.50 -18.31 10.34
C ILE A 244 40.42 -17.22 9.77
N LYS A 245 41.60 -17.01 10.35
CA LYS A 245 42.57 -15.99 9.87
C LYS A 245 43.20 -16.41 8.53
N ALA A 246 43.54 -17.69 8.38
CA ALA A 246 44.02 -18.26 7.12
C ALA A 246 42.92 -18.22 6.06
N ALA A 247 41.68 -18.63 6.41
CA ALA A 247 40.52 -18.54 5.53
C ALA A 247 40.28 -17.10 5.05
N LYS A 248 40.33 -16.12 5.96
CA LYS A 248 40.22 -14.69 5.62
C LYS A 248 41.29 -14.26 4.60
N LYS A 249 42.54 -14.67 4.79
CA LYS A 249 43.64 -14.37 3.86
C LYS A 249 43.42 -15.03 2.49
N MET A 250 42.92 -16.26 2.45
CA MET A 250 42.58 -16.95 1.20
C MET A 250 41.48 -16.23 0.43
N VAL A 251 40.42 -15.83 1.12
CA VAL A 251 39.30 -15.06 0.55
C VAL A 251 39.76 -13.69 0.03
N GLU A 252 40.56 -12.95 0.81
CA GLU A 252 41.11 -11.65 0.39
C GLU A 252 42.07 -11.76 -0.80
N SER A 253 42.74 -12.91 -0.96
CA SER A 253 43.65 -13.17 -2.08
C SER A 253 42.93 -13.71 -3.33
N GLY A 254 41.66 -14.09 -3.23
CA GLY A 254 40.85 -14.58 -4.36
C GLY A 254 41.37 -15.89 -4.97
N ILE A 255 41.83 -16.83 -4.15
CA ILE A 255 42.35 -18.13 -4.61
C ILE A 255 41.24 -18.93 -5.33
N PRO A 256 41.55 -19.71 -6.39
CA PRO A 256 40.55 -20.45 -7.17
C PRO A 256 39.54 -21.26 -6.35
N GLU A 257 39.99 -21.98 -5.33
CA GLU A 257 39.15 -22.81 -4.43
C GLU A 257 38.04 -22.02 -3.72
N VAL A 258 38.24 -20.71 -3.51
CA VAL A 258 37.23 -19.83 -2.89
C VAL A 258 36.00 -19.69 -3.79
N TRP A 259 36.16 -19.75 -5.12
CA TRP A 259 35.06 -19.62 -6.06
C TRP A 259 34.17 -20.86 -6.09
N ASP A 260 34.76 -22.05 -5.94
CA ASP A 260 34.00 -23.31 -5.86
C ASP A 260 33.17 -23.35 -4.58
N VAL A 261 33.78 -22.97 -3.45
CA VAL A 261 33.06 -22.85 -2.17
C VAL A 261 31.98 -21.76 -2.23
N LEU A 262 32.23 -20.66 -2.93
CA LEU A 262 31.26 -19.60 -3.11
C LEU A 262 30.01 -20.10 -3.84
N ASP A 263 30.17 -20.91 -4.89
CA ASP A 263 29.04 -21.47 -5.64
C ASP A 263 28.18 -22.38 -4.76
N ASP A 264 28.82 -23.23 -3.95
CA ASP A 264 28.14 -24.12 -3.00
C ASP A 264 27.39 -23.35 -1.90
N VAL A 265 27.97 -22.26 -1.37
CA VAL A 265 27.35 -21.43 -0.32
C VAL A 265 26.14 -20.67 -0.86
N ILE A 266 26.21 -20.24 -2.11
CA ILE A 266 25.19 -19.42 -2.76
C ILE A 266 24.01 -20.27 -3.23
N HIS A 267 24.26 -21.54 -3.54
CA HIS A 267 23.22 -22.48 -3.93
C HIS A 267 22.12 -22.51 -2.87
N GLU A 268 20.87 -22.37 -3.33
CA GLU A 268 19.70 -22.36 -2.45
C GLU A 268 19.61 -21.21 -1.42
N HIS A 269 20.54 -20.27 -1.38
CA HIS A 269 20.53 -19.14 -0.44
C HIS A 269 19.87 -17.89 -1.06
N PRO A 270 18.60 -17.55 -0.76
CA PRO A 270 17.92 -16.44 -1.40
C PRO A 270 18.51 -15.09 -0.99
N VAL A 271 18.51 -14.13 -1.92
CA VAL A 271 18.88 -12.73 -1.67
C VAL A 271 17.69 -11.81 -1.92
N LEU A 272 17.59 -10.71 -1.17
CA LEU A 272 16.54 -9.71 -1.33
C LEU A 272 17.04 -8.56 -2.21
N LEU A 273 16.37 -8.31 -3.32
CA LEU A 273 16.58 -7.10 -4.12
C LEU A 273 15.59 -6.01 -3.72
N ASN A 274 16.08 -4.79 -3.56
CA ASN A 274 15.29 -3.62 -3.18
C ASN A 274 15.65 -2.41 -4.05
N ARG A 275 14.62 -1.70 -4.56
CA ARG A 275 14.78 -0.41 -5.24
C ARG A 275 14.16 0.72 -4.43
N ALA A 276 14.90 1.82 -4.29
CA ALA A 276 14.41 3.05 -3.71
C ALA A 276 13.85 3.98 -4.80
N PRO A 277 12.69 4.63 -4.61
CA PRO A 277 11.80 4.55 -3.45
C PRO A 277 10.90 3.29 -3.43
N THR A 278 10.75 2.67 -2.27
CA THR A 278 9.86 1.51 -2.08
C THR A 278 8.43 1.99 -1.79
N LEU A 279 7.56 2.00 -2.80
CA LEU A 279 6.17 2.47 -2.67
C LEU A 279 5.18 1.40 -2.19
N HIS A 280 5.46 0.14 -2.51
CA HIS A 280 4.64 -1.01 -2.15
C HIS A 280 5.53 -2.23 -1.84
N ARG A 281 4.97 -3.28 -1.24
CA ARG A 281 5.72 -4.50 -0.86
C ARG A 281 6.54 -5.13 -1.99
N LEU A 282 6.06 -5.08 -3.24
CA LEU A 282 6.75 -5.70 -4.40
C LEU A 282 8.02 -4.96 -4.83
N GLY A 283 8.35 -3.83 -4.20
CA GLY A 283 9.64 -3.18 -4.38
C GLY A 283 10.77 -3.88 -3.62
N ILE A 284 10.45 -4.91 -2.85
CA ILE A 284 11.38 -5.87 -2.25
C ILE A 284 10.93 -7.28 -2.65
N GLN A 285 11.80 -8.04 -3.30
CA GLN A 285 11.53 -9.43 -3.67
C GLN A 285 12.77 -10.29 -3.43
N ALA A 286 12.54 -11.57 -3.15
CA ALA A 286 13.60 -12.55 -3.04
C ALA A 286 13.88 -13.20 -4.39
N PHE A 287 15.17 -13.47 -4.62
CA PHE A 287 15.67 -14.16 -5.80
C PHE A 287 16.75 -15.15 -5.39
N GLU A 288 16.90 -16.20 -6.17
CA GLU A 288 18.07 -17.06 -6.10
C GLU A 288 19.24 -16.41 -6.87
N PRO A 289 20.37 -16.16 -6.21
CA PRO A 289 21.55 -15.59 -6.85
C PRO A 289 22.23 -16.59 -7.79
N VAL A 290 22.47 -16.15 -9.03
CA VAL A 290 23.33 -16.83 -10.01
C VAL A 290 24.61 -16.02 -10.16
N LEU A 291 25.77 -16.64 -10.01
CA LEU A 291 27.05 -15.95 -10.13
C LEU A 291 27.27 -15.47 -11.57
N VAL A 292 27.50 -14.16 -11.73
CA VAL A 292 27.79 -13.54 -13.03
C VAL A 292 29.12 -12.78 -13.00
N GLU A 293 29.78 -12.77 -14.16
CA GLU A 293 30.97 -11.95 -14.38
C GLU A 293 30.60 -10.46 -14.49
N GLY A 294 31.52 -9.59 -14.07
CA GLY A 294 31.34 -8.14 -14.10
C GLY A 294 30.96 -7.54 -12.75
N LYS A 295 30.30 -6.37 -12.77
CA LYS A 295 29.94 -5.59 -11.57
C LYS A 295 28.47 -5.21 -11.49
N ALA A 296 27.69 -5.46 -12.53
CA ALA A 296 26.28 -5.10 -12.59
C ALA A 296 25.38 -6.27 -12.18
N ILE A 297 24.30 -5.98 -11.47
CA ILE A 297 23.30 -6.98 -11.08
C ILE A 297 22.41 -7.24 -12.28
N GLN A 298 22.17 -8.50 -12.64
CA GLN A 298 21.23 -8.84 -13.69
C GLN A 298 19.85 -9.10 -13.10
N VAL A 299 18.84 -8.43 -13.65
CA VAL A 299 17.45 -8.53 -13.18
C VAL A 299 16.57 -9.06 -14.29
N HIS A 300 15.60 -9.90 -13.91
CA HIS A 300 14.63 -10.47 -14.82
C HIS A 300 13.69 -9.38 -15.41
N PRO A 301 13.47 -9.30 -16.74
CA PRO A 301 12.68 -8.21 -17.34
C PRO A 301 11.23 -8.08 -16.84
N LEU A 302 10.57 -9.19 -16.51
CA LEU A 302 9.16 -9.17 -16.03
C LEU A 302 9.00 -8.54 -14.64
N VAL A 303 10.05 -8.48 -13.81
CA VAL A 303 9.95 -7.86 -12.47
C VAL A 303 10.19 -6.35 -12.50
N CYS A 304 10.68 -5.79 -13.60
CA CYS A 304 10.99 -4.37 -13.72
C CYS A 304 9.76 -3.47 -13.50
N HIS A 305 8.57 -3.92 -13.93
CA HIS A 305 7.33 -3.18 -13.67
C HIS A 305 7.03 -3.10 -12.17
N ALA A 306 7.25 -4.17 -11.42
CA ALA A 306 7.07 -4.18 -9.97
C ALA A 306 8.09 -3.26 -9.27
N PHE A 307 9.36 -3.30 -9.66
CA PHE A 307 10.35 -2.38 -9.11
C PHE A 307 10.20 -0.93 -9.61
N ASN A 308 9.35 -0.69 -10.63
CA ASN A 308 9.28 0.54 -11.40
C ASN A 308 10.68 0.96 -11.95
N ALA A 309 11.48 -0.02 -12.35
CA ALA A 309 12.89 0.12 -12.70
C ALA A 309 13.11 0.06 -14.22
N ASP A 310 14.12 0.76 -14.68
CA ASP A 310 14.66 0.68 -16.04
C ASP A 310 16.18 0.44 -16.03
N PHE A 311 16.79 0.38 -17.20
CA PHE A 311 18.20 -0.01 -17.37
C PHE A 311 19.06 1.17 -17.86
N ASP A 312 18.73 2.40 -17.45
CA ASP A 312 19.43 3.63 -17.89
C ASP A 312 20.52 4.13 -16.91
N GLY A 313 20.74 3.41 -15.81
CA GLY A 313 21.65 3.78 -14.72
C GLY A 313 21.10 3.53 -13.32
N ASP A 314 19.85 3.08 -13.23
CA ASP A 314 19.19 2.65 -12.00
C ASP A 314 20.03 1.67 -11.18
N GLN A 315 19.89 1.77 -9.85
CA GLN A 315 20.62 0.96 -8.89
C GLN A 315 19.68 0.21 -7.97
N MET A 316 20.04 -1.03 -7.65
CA MET A 316 19.34 -1.84 -6.65
C MET A 316 20.26 -2.21 -5.49
N ALA A 317 19.68 -2.28 -4.30
CA ALA A 317 20.32 -2.80 -3.11
C ALA A 317 20.02 -4.29 -2.98
N VAL A 318 21.02 -5.05 -2.54
CA VAL A 318 20.95 -6.47 -2.23
C VAL A 318 21.10 -6.64 -0.73
N HIS A 319 20.29 -7.50 -0.12
CA HIS A 319 20.39 -7.88 1.29
C HIS A 319 20.40 -9.40 1.42
N VAL A 320 21.26 -9.93 2.28
CA VAL A 320 21.37 -11.38 2.53
C VAL A 320 20.65 -11.75 3.83
N PRO A 321 19.59 -12.59 3.79
CA PRO A 321 18.98 -13.15 4.99
C PRO A 321 19.95 -14.13 5.66
N LEU A 322 20.13 -14.01 6.97
CA LEU A 322 21.12 -14.80 7.71
C LEU A 322 20.52 -16.01 8.42
N SER A 323 19.41 -15.85 9.14
CA SER A 323 18.79 -16.95 9.89
C SER A 323 17.99 -17.89 8.97
N ALA A 324 17.82 -19.14 9.38
CA ALA A 324 17.06 -20.14 8.64
C ALA A 324 15.60 -19.70 8.44
N GLU A 325 14.99 -19.08 9.45
CA GLU A 325 13.62 -18.55 9.37
C GLU A 325 13.53 -17.41 8.34
N ALA A 326 14.52 -16.51 8.29
CA ALA A 326 14.54 -15.42 7.32
C ALA A 326 14.75 -15.93 5.89
N GLN A 327 15.55 -16.98 5.70
CA GLN A 327 15.72 -17.65 4.41
C GLN A 327 14.42 -18.33 3.96
N ALA A 328 13.74 -19.02 4.87
CA ALA A 328 12.43 -19.64 4.61
C ALA A 328 11.35 -18.59 4.28
N GLU A 329 11.29 -17.47 5.02
CA GLU A 329 10.39 -16.35 4.72
C GLU A 329 10.68 -15.77 3.34
N ALA A 330 11.95 -15.57 2.99
CA ALA A 330 12.35 -15.07 1.67
C ALA A 330 11.88 -16.03 0.56
N ARG A 331 12.13 -17.34 0.71
CA ARG A 331 11.79 -18.36 -0.29
C ARG A 331 10.29 -18.59 -0.43
N ILE A 332 9.54 -18.61 0.67
CA ILE A 332 8.11 -18.94 0.64
C ILE A 332 7.25 -17.71 0.35
N LEU A 333 7.55 -16.56 0.97
CA LEU A 333 6.69 -15.38 0.92
C LEU A 333 7.15 -14.33 -0.10
N MET A 334 8.46 -14.13 -0.23
CA MET A 334 9.03 -13.00 -0.99
C MET A 334 9.55 -13.37 -2.37
N LEU A 335 9.65 -14.66 -2.71
CA LEU A 335 10.14 -15.12 -4.01
C LEU A 335 9.33 -14.49 -5.13
N SER A 336 10.01 -13.99 -6.16
CA SER A 336 9.38 -13.27 -7.27
C SER A 336 8.31 -14.10 -8.01
N SER A 337 8.51 -15.42 -8.12
CA SER A 337 7.55 -16.34 -8.74
C SER A 337 6.21 -16.44 -8.00
N ASN A 338 6.19 -16.20 -6.68
CA ASN A 338 4.97 -16.21 -5.88
C ASN A 338 4.22 -14.87 -5.96
N ASN A 339 4.88 -13.82 -6.42
CA ASN A 339 4.43 -12.43 -6.35
C ASN A 339 4.05 -11.87 -7.73
N ILE A 340 3.24 -12.62 -8.48
CA ILE A 340 2.81 -12.25 -9.85
C ILE A 340 1.55 -11.38 -9.90
N LEU A 341 0.76 -11.34 -8.83
CA LEU A 341 -0.48 -10.54 -8.75
C LEU A 341 -0.27 -9.24 -7.99
N SER A 342 -0.98 -8.19 -8.41
CA SER A 342 -1.04 -6.91 -7.71
C SER A 342 -1.85 -7.04 -6.41
N PRO A 343 -1.30 -6.66 -5.24
CA PRO A 343 -2.06 -6.61 -3.99
C PRO A 343 -3.21 -5.59 -3.99
N ALA A 344 -3.21 -4.61 -4.91
CA ALA A 344 -4.19 -3.54 -4.96
C ALA A 344 -5.54 -3.97 -5.57
N ASN A 345 -5.49 -4.75 -6.65
CA ASN A 345 -6.68 -5.13 -7.44
C ASN A 345 -6.70 -6.60 -7.86
N GLY A 346 -5.63 -7.37 -7.62
CA GLY A 346 -5.53 -8.78 -8.01
C GLY A 346 -5.25 -9.02 -9.50
N ALA A 347 -4.95 -7.97 -10.27
CA ALA A 347 -4.55 -8.10 -11.66
C ALA A 347 -3.10 -8.65 -11.79
N PRO A 348 -2.77 -9.38 -12.86
CA PRO A 348 -1.40 -9.85 -13.09
C PRO A 348 -0.46 -8.66 -13.32
N LEU A 349 0.61 -8.59 -12.53
CA LEU A 349 1.64 -7.54 -12.60
C LEU A 349 2.83 -7.98 -13.46
N ALA A 350 3.25 -9.24 -13.34
CA ALA A 350 4.33 -9.85 -14.11
C ALA A 350 3.85 -10.14 -15.55
N THR A 351 3.55 -9.08 -16.29
CA THR A 351 3.02 -9.16 -17.66
C THR A 351 4.10 -8.72 -18.64
N PRO A 352 4.15 -9.32 -19.84
CA PRO A 352 5.05 -8.89 -20.90
C PRO A 352 4.88 -7.40 -21.21
N THR A 353 6.01 -6.69 -21.41
CA THR A 353 6.04 -5.27 -21.77
C THR A 353 6.98 -5.02 -22.95
N GLN A 354 6.76 -3.90 -23.65
CA GLN A 354 7.64 -3.42 -24.73
C GLN A 354 7.89 -4.53 -25.77
N ASP A 355 9.16 -4.90 -25.99
CA ASP A 355 9.60 -5.84 -27.02
C ASP A 355 8.88 -7.19 -26.95
N MET A 356 8.59 -7.69 -25.74
CA MET A 356 7.88 -8.97 -25.59
C MET A 356 6.45 -8.89 -26.16
N VAL A 357 5.76 -7.76 -25.94
CA VAL A 357 4.42 -7.52 -26.51
C VAL A 357 4.52 -7.34 -28.01
N LEU A 358 5.52 -6.60 -28.49
CA LEU A 358 5.71 -6.35 -29.91
C LEU A 358 5.99 -7.64 -30.69
N GLY A 359 6.80 -8.53 -30.13
CA GLY A 359 7.07 -9.85 -30.71
C GLY A 359 5.85 -10.75 -30.73
N ALA A 360 5.06 -10.77 -29.64
CA ALA A 360 3.80 -11.51 -29.59
C ALA A 360 2.77 -10.95 -30.59
N TYR A 361 2.66 -9.63 -30.70
CA TYR A 361 1.80 -8.95 -31.66
C TYR A 361 2.21 -9.28 -33.10
N TYR A 362 3.49 -9.16 -33.44
CA TYR A 362 3.98 -9.51 -34.78
C TYR A 362 3.79 -10.98 -35.10
N LEU A 363 4.03 -11.89 -34.15
CA LEU A 363 3.81 -13.33 -34.34
C LEU A 363 2.33 -13.65 -34.61
N THR A 364 1.41 -12.98 -33.93
CA THR A 364 -0.04 -13.25 -34.03
C THR A 364 -0.77 -12.36 -35.03
N TYR A 365 -0.05 -11.47 -35.69
CA TYR A 365 -0.60 -10.53 -36.67
C TYR A 365 -1.34 -11.26 -37.80
N GLY A 366 -2.53 -10.76 -38.12
CA GLY A 366 -3.38 -11.32 -39.16
C GLY A 366 -4.78 -10.70 -39.12
N LEU A 367 -5.69 -11.29 -39.89
CA LEU A 367 -7.10 -10.88 -39.93
C LEU A 367 -7.76 -11.03 -38.55
N GLU A 368 -8.75 -10.16 -38.28
CA GLU A 368 -9.50 -10.18 -37.03
C GLU A 368 -10.49 -11.36 -37.00
N PRO A 369 -10.94 -11.82 -35.81
CA PRO A 369 -11.79 -13.01 -35.68
C PRO A 369 -13.03 -13.00 -36.57
N ALA A 370 -13.73 -11.87 -36.67
CA ALA A 370 -14.94 -11.75 -37.49
C ALA A 370 -14.66 -11.98 -39.00
N GLU A 371 -13.54 -11.47 -39.49
CA GLU A 371 -13.13 -11.64 -40.90
C GLU A 371 -12.70 -13.11 -41.17
N LEU A 372 -12.08 -13.76 -40.18
CA LEU A 372 -11.71 -15.17 -40.27
C LEU A 372 -12.93 -16.09 -40.26
N ASP A 373 -13.95 -15.79 -39.44
CA ASP A 373 -15.19 -16.56 -39.39
C ASP A 373 -15.95 -16.48 -40.73
N GLU A 374 -15.98 -15.31 -41.36
CA GLU A 374 -16.55 -15.14 -42.71
C GLU A 374 -15.79 -15.98 -43.75
N LEU A 375 -14.46 -15.97 -43.71
CA LEU A 375 -13.62 -16.76 -44.62
C LEU A 375 -13.72 -18.27 -44.36
N GLN A 376 -13.84 -18.67 -43.09
CA GLN A 376 -14.06 -20.05 -42.69
C GLN A 376 -15.41 -20.56 -43.17
N THR A 377 -16.45 -19.71 -43.15
CA THR A 377 -17.77 -20.03 -43.72
C THR A 377 -17.67 -20.26 -45.22
N LYS A 378 -17.00 -19.37 -45.96
CA LYS A 378 -16.75 -19.54 -47.41
C LYS A 378 -15.92 -20.78 -47.74
N LEU A 379 -14.97 -21.15 -46.88
CA LEU A 379 -14.16 -22.35 -47.02
C LEU A 379 -15.01 -23.62 -46.83
N THR A 380 -15.88 -23.63 -45.81
CA THR A 380 -16.75 -24.76 -45.45
C THR A 380 -17.87 -24.95 -46.48
N GLU A 381 -18.41 -23.86 -47.03
CA GLU A 381 -19.42 -23.87 -48.11
C GLU A 381 -18.81 -24.15 -49.50
N GLY A 382 -17.48 -24.24 -49.60
CA GLY A 382 -16.78 -24.54 -50.85
C GLY A 382 -16.77 -23.39 -51.87
N THR A 383 -17.14 -22.18 -51.47
CA THR A 383 -17.23 -20.97 -52.31
C THR A 383 -15.94 -20.13 -52.35
N TRP A 384 -14.80 -20.72 -51.93
CA TRP A 384 -13.50 -20.05 -51.94
C TRP A 384 -13.11 -19.56 -53.35
N PRO A 385 -12.71 -18.29 -53.53
CA PRO A 385 -12.36 -17.76 -54.84
C PRO A 385 -11.21 -18.56 -55.49
N ALA A 386 -11.40 -19.00 -56.74
CA ALA A 386 -10.37 -19.74 -57.49
C ALA A 386 -9.10 -18.91 -57.76
N THR A 387 -9.17 -17.58 -57.60
CA THR A 387 -8.07 -16.63 -57.75
C THR A 387 -7.20 -16.50 -56.50
N GLU A 388 -7.67 -16.96 -55.34
CA GLU A 388 -6.94 -16.84 -54.07
C GLU A 388 -6.32 -18.19 -53.66
N ARG A 389 -5.08 -18.16 -53.17
CA ARG A 389 -4.38 -19.36 -52.71
C ARG A 389 -5.15 -19.95 -51.52
N ARG A 390 -5.51 -21.23 -51.61
CA ARG A 390 -6.14 -21.92 -50.47
C ARG A 390 -5.22 -21.93 -49.25
N PRO A 391 -5.78 -21.85 -48.03
CA PRO A 391 -5.01 -21.98 -46.79
C PRO A 391 -4.21 -23.29 -46.74
N HIS A 392 -3.05 -23.25 -46.09
CA HIS A 392 -2.26 -24.46 -45.84
C HIS A 392 -2.92 -25.30 -44.74
N VAL A 393 -3.02 -26.62 -44.94
CA VAL A 393 -3.59 -27.51 -43.93
C VAL A 393 -2.47 -28.12 -43.10
N PHE A 394 -2.52 -27.96 -41.79
CA PHE A 394 -1.56 -28.55 -40.85
C PHE A 394 -2.26 -29.49 -39.88
N ARG A 395 -1.70 -30.68 -39.71
CA ARG A 395 -2.23 -31.68 -38.77
C ARG A 395 -1.71 -31.47 -37.35
N THR A 396 -0.48 -30.97 -37.23
CA THR A 396 0.19 -30.74 -35.93
C THR A 396 0.88 -29.39 -35.91
N ALA A 397 1.04 -28.81 -34.72
CA ALA A 397 1.78 -27.55 -34.57
C ALA A 397 3.27 -27.71 -34.92
N GLN A 398 3.87 -28.87 -34.66
CA GLN A 398 5.25 -29.19 -35.07
C GLN A 398 5.42 -29.11 -36.60
N GLU A 399 4.43 -29.58 -37.36
CA GLU A 399 4.46 -29.52 -38.83
C GLU A 399 4.42 -28.07 -39.34
N ALA A 400 3.60 -27.22 -38.71
CA ALA A 400 3.53 -25.79 -39.01
C ALA A 400 4.85 -25.07 -38.67
N GLU A 401 5.45 -25.35 -37.50
CA GLU A 401 6.75 -24.81 -37.10
C GLU A 401 7.87 -25.26 -38.05
N LEU A 402 7.91 -26.55 -38.42
CA LEU A 402 8.89 -27.08 -39.35
C LEU A 402 8.76 -26.46 -40.76
N SER A 403 7.52 -26.25 -41.23
CA SER A 403 7.25 -25.60 -42.51
C SER A 403 7.66 -24.12 -42.51
N TYR A 404 7.51 -23.42 -41.38
CA TYR A 404 8.04 -22.08 -41.21
C TYR A 404 9.58 -22.06 -41.22
N GLU A 405 10.23 -22.98 -40.50
CA GLU A 405 11.70 -23.11 -40.48
C GLU A 405 12.28 -23.48 -41.85
N ALA A 406 11.57 -24.33 -42.60
CA ALA A 406 11.89 -24.68 -43.99
C ALA A 406 11.58 -23.55 -44.99
N LYS A 407 11.00 -22.43 -44.52
CA LYS A 407 10.60 -21.25 -45.32
C LYS A 407 9.59 -21.56 -46.43
N THR A 408 8.76 -22.58 -46.26
CA THR A 408 7.67 -22.91 -47.20
C THR A 408 6.43 -22.06 -46.96
N VAL A 409 6.26 -21.55 -45.73
CA VAL A 409 5.18 -20.65 -45.30
C VAL A 409 5.74 -19.49 -44.48
N THR A 410 5.02 -18.37 -44.46
CA THR A 410 5.31 -17.22 -43.59
C THR A 410 4.47 -17.26 -42.31
N LEU A 411 4.82 -16.45 -41.30
CA LEU A 411 4.09 -16.41 -40.03
C LEU A 411 2.63 -15.94 -40.19
N HIS A 412 2.36 -15.09 -41.18
CA HIS A 412 1.04 -14.47 -41.39
C HIS A 412 0.20 -15.17 -42.46
N ASP A 413 0.73 -16.25 -43.07
CA ASP A 413 -0.02 -17.05 -44.03
C ASP A 413 -1.22 -17.73 -43.35
N LEU A 414 -2.36 -17.77 -44.06
CA LEU A 414 -3.56 -18.46 -43.60
C LEU A 414 -3.35 -19.97 -43.57
N ALA A 415 -3.79 -20.57 -42.47
CA ALA A 415 -3.61 -21.97 -42.15
C ALA A 415 -4.89 -22.58 -41.57
N GLU A 416 -5.26 -23.76 -42.05
CA GLU A 416 -6.30 -24.60 -41.47
C GLU A 416 -5.64 -25.57 -40.48
N TYR A 417 -5.98 -25.45 -39.20
CA TYR A 417 -5.36 -26.21 -38.12
C TYR A 417 -6.42 -26.93 -37.30
N ARG A 418 -6.10 -28.14 -36.84
CA ARG A 418 -6.93 -28.87 -35.88
C ARG A 418 -6.22 -28.92 -34.53
N PRO A 419 -6.67 -28.16 -33.51
CA PRO A 419 -6.13 -28.26 -32.17
C PRO A 419 -6.28 -29.69 -31.63
N MET A 420 -5.21 -30.26 -31.08
CA MET A 420 -5.27 -31.59 -30.46
C MET A 420 -6.11 -31.55 -29.18
N GLY A 421 -6.90 -32.60 -28.95
CA GLY A 421 -7.71 -32.77 -27.74
C GLY A 421 -9.11 -32.14 -27.78
N ARG A 422 -9.37 -31.15 -28.64
CA ARG A 422 -10.64 -30.39 -28.65
C ARG A 422 -11.71 -30.97 -29.57
N GLU A 423 -12.97 -30.93 -29.13
CA GLU A 423 -14.15 -31.12 -29.98
C GLU A 423 -14.43 -29.83 -30.77
N GLY A 424 -14.22 -29.82 -32.09
CA GLY A 424 -14.45 -28.59 -32.87
C GLY A 424 -13.87 -28.48 -34.29
N GLY A 425 -13.62 -29.59 -34.98
CA GLY A 425 -13.21 -29.56 -36.40
C GLY A 425 -11.91 -28.79 -36.68
N HIS A 426 -11.72 -28.39 -37.94
CA HIS A 426 -10.61 -27.54 -38.36
C HIS A 426 -10.97 -26.06 -38.17
N ILE A 427 -10.04 -25.27 -37.62
CA ILE A 427 -10.18 -23.81 -37.45
C ILE A 427 -9.28 -23.08 -38.46
N LEU A 428 -9.77 -21.96 -38.98
CA LEU A 428 -8.96 -21.08 -39.83
C LEU A 428 -8.18 -20.09 -38.96
N THR A 429 -6.86 -20.10 -39.10
CA THR A 429 -5.94 -19.29 -38.29
C THR A 429 -4.70 -18.89 -39.11
N THR A 430 -3.64 -18.40 -38.46
CA THR A 430 -2.34 -18.13 -39.08
C THR A 430 -1.26 -19.05 -38.51
N VAL A 431 -0.20 -19.31 -39.27
CA VAL A 431 0.94 -20.15 -38.83
C VAL A 431 1.53 -19.64 -37.51
N GLY A 432 1.68 -18.32 -37.36
CA GLY A 432 2.21 -17.72 -36.14
C GLY A 432 1.31 -17.91 -34.92
N ARG A 433 -0.02 -17.87 -35.08
CA ARG A 433 -0.98 -18.18 -33.99
C ARG A 433 -0.93 -19.64 -33.57
N ILE A 434 -0.70 -20.58 -34.50
CA ILE A 434 -0.49 -22.00 -34.16
C ILE A 434 0.74 -22.16 -33.27
N ILE A 435 1.87 -21.56 -33.68
CA ILE A 435 3.13 -21.62 -32.92
C ILE A 435 2.97 -20.96 -31.53
N TYR A 436 2.29 -19.82 -31.47
CA TYR A 436 2.03 -19.11 -30.22
C TYR A 436 1.29 -19.98 -29.19
N ASN A 437 0.18 -20.61 -29.62
CA ASN A 437 -0.63 -21.45 -28.74
C ASN A 437 0.12 -22.74 -28.32
N ASP A 438 0.81 -23.41 -29.26
CA ASP A 438 1.58 -24.64 -28.96
C ASP A 438 2.69 -24.41 -27.93
N ARG A 439 3.42 -23.29 -28.02
CA ARG A 439 4.46 -22.95 -27.04
C ARG A 439 3.90 -22.77 -25.63
N ILE A 440 2.72 -22.18 -25.50
CA ILE A 440 2.02 -22.00 -24.22
C ILE A 440 1.49 -23.34 -23.70
N GLU A 441 0.86 -24.15 -24.56
CA GLU A 441 0.33 -25.47 -24.21
C GLU A 441 1.45 -26.41 -23.71
N ARG A 442 2.59 -26.48 -24.40
CA ARG A 442 3.74 -27.30 -23.96
C ARG A 442 4.30 -26.83 -22.61
N SER A 443 4.33 -25.52 -22.39
CA SER A 443 4.83 -24.95 -21.13
C SER A 443 3.86 -25.24 -19.97
N LEU A 444 2.55 -25.19 -20.22
CA LEU A 444 1.52 -25.61 -19.26
C LEU A 444 1.61 -27.11 -18.96
N GLN A 445 1.80 -27.94 -19.99
CA GLN A 445 1.98 -29.38 -19.82
C GLN A 445 3.23 -29.70 -18.99
N ALA A 446 4.35 -29.00 -19.22
CA ALA A 446 5.56 -29.16 -18.42
C ALA A 446 5.38 -28.73 -16.95
N ALA A 447 4.57 -27.70 -16.69
CA ALA A 447 4.34 -27.18 -15.35
C ALA A 447 3.31 -28.02 -14.54
N LEU A 448 2.29 -28.56 -15.21
CA LEU A 448 1.16 -29.26 -14.56
C LEU A 448 1.24 -30.79 -14.66
N GLY A 449 2.06 -31.34 -15.56
CA GLY A 449 2.13 -32.78 -15.81
C GLY A 449 0.78 -33.36 -16.23
N ASP A 450 0.35 -34.44 -15.57
CA ASP A 450 -0.90 -35.14 -15.85
C ASP A 450 -2.16 -34.32 -15.51
N ALA A 451 -2.03 -33.23 -14.74
CA ALA A 451 -3.14 -32.35 -14.40
C ALA A 451 -3.51 -31.36 -15.51
N PHE A 452 -2.75 -31.33 -16.61
CA PHE A 452 -3.06 -30.46 -17.75
C PHE A 452 -4.21 -31.03 -18.59
N ASN A 453 -5.26 -30.22 -18.80
CA ASN A 453 -6.37 -30.55 -19.69
C ASN A 453 -6.41 -29.59 -20.91
N PRO A 454 -6.16 -30.08 -22.14
CA PRO A 454 -6.21 -29.30 -23.37
C PRO A 454 -7.56 -28.60 -23.65
N ASP A 455 -8.67 -29.17 -23.18
CA ASP A 455 -10.02 -28.60 -23.36
C ASP A 455 -10.23 -27.31 -22.56
N VAL A 456 -9.46 -27.15 -21.49
CA VAL A 456 -9.57 -26.00 -20.58
C VAL A 456 -8.75 -24.80 -21.09
N TYR A 457 -7.81 -24.98 -22.01
CA TYR A 457 -7.09 -23.85 -22.62
C TYR A 457 -7.87 -23.29 -23.83
N PRO A 458 -8.23 -21.99 -23.86
CA PRO A 458 -8.87 -21.40 -25.03
C PRO A 458 -7.82 -21.03 -26.09
N PHE A 459 -8.03 -21.48 -27.34
CA PHE A 459 -7.15 -21.11 -28.46
C PHE A 459 -7.23 -19.61 -28.74
N VAL A 460 -6.09 -18.92 -28.72
CA VAL A 460 -6.01 -17.48 -29.01
C VAL A 460 -5.91 -17.28 -30.53
N ASN A 461 -7.02 -16.89 -31.17
CA ASN A 461 -7.10 -16.64 -32.61
C ASN A 461 -7.29 -15.16 -32.98
N GLN A 462 -6.54 -14.26 -32.35
CA GLN A 462 -6.57 -12.83 -32.64
C GLN A 462 -5.18 -12.22 -32.55
N SER A 463 -5.01 -11.02 -33.11
CA SER A 463 -3.77 -10.25 -32.97
C SER A 463 -3.62 -9.79 -31.52
N VAL A 464 -2.61 -10.31 -30.81
CA VAL A 464 -2.47 -10.12 -29.37
C VAL A 464 -1.82 -8.78 -29.08
N ARG A 465 -2.61 -7.81 -28.60
CA ARG A 465 -2.10 -6.53 -28.08
C ARG A 465 -1.78 -6.66 -26.59
N LYS A 466 -1.17 -5.63 -25.99
CA LYS A 466 -0.85 -5.61 -24.56
C LYS A 466 -2.05 -5.95 -23.66
N ARG A 467 -3.23 -5.37 -23.95
CA ARG A 467 -4.45 -5.61 -23.16
C ARG A 467 -4.89 -7.07 -23.26
N ASP A 468 -4.80 -7.65 -24.45
CA ASP A 468 -5.17 -9.04 -24.71
C ASP A 468 -4.18 -10.00 -24.03
N THR A 469 -2.87 -9.69 -24.04
CA THR A 469 -1.87 -10.48 -23.29
C THR A 469 -2.20 -10.53 -21.80
N VAL A 470 -2.55 -9.40 -21.21
CA VAL A 470 -2.94 -9.31 -19.80
C VAL A 470 -4.19 -10.15 -19.53
N GLN A 471 -5.19 -10.10 -20.40
CA GLN A 471 -6.42 -10.90 -20.29
C GLN A 471 -6.15 -12.41 -20.44
N VAL A 472 -5.30 -12.81 -21.39
CA VAL A 472 -4.89 -14.21 -21.56
C VAL A 472 -4.21 -14.73 -20.30
N ILE A 473 -3.27 -13.97 -19.73
CA ILE A 473 -2.58 -14.35 -18.48
C ILE A 473 -3.57 -14.40 -17.31
N ASP A 474 -4.47 -13.43 -17.16
CA ASP A 474 -5.50 -13.42 -16.11
C ASP A 474 -6.41 -14.66 -16.19
N ASN A 475 -6.86 -15.01 -17.40
CA ASN A 475 -7.66 -16.22 -17.65
C ASN A 475 -6.89 -17.51 -17.29
N LEU A 476 -5.60 -17.58 -17.62
CA LEU A 476 -4.74 -18.71 -17.24
C LEU A 476 -4.58 -18.82 -15.72
N ILE A 477 -4.37 -17.70 -15.02
CA ILE A 477 -4.22 -17.68 -13.56
C ILE A 477 -5.50 -18.14 -12.87
N GLN A 478 -6.66 -17.79 -13.41
CA GLN A 478 -7.93 -18.21 -12.84
C GLN A 478 -8.19 -19.71 -13.01
N ARG A 479 -7.84 -20.28 -14.17
CA ARG A 479 -8.08 -21.71 -14.46
C ARG A 479 -7.04 -22.63 -13.82
N TYR A 480 -5.76 -22.26 -13.86
CA TYR A 480 -4.65 -23.12 -13.44
C TYR A 480 -3.96 -22.66 -12.14
N GLY A 481 -4.28 -21.46 -11.65
CA GLY A 481 -3.66 -20.87 -10.46
C GLY A 481 -2.38 -20.09 -10.76
N ALA A 482 -2.03 -19.17 -9.84
CA ALA A 482 -0.89 -18.28 -10.00
C ALA A 482 0.47 -19.01 -10.03
N ALA A 483 0.64 -20.05 -9.20
CA ALA A 483 1.90 -20.78 -9.10
C ALA A 483 2.26 -21.49 -10.41
N ALA A 484 1.31 -22.20 -11.01
CA ALA A 484 1.52 -22.88 -12.29
C ALA A 484 1.85 -21.89 -13.41
N VAL A 485 1.11 -20.79 -13.50
CA VAL A 485 1.33 -19.77 -14.54
C VAL A 485 2.68 -19.07 -14.37
N SER A 486 3.21 -18.93 -13.15
CA SER A 486 4.52 -18.32 -12.93
C SER A 486 5.66 -19.03 -13.69
N MET A 487 5.55 -20.35 -13.87
CA MET A 487 6.51 -21.16 -14.63
C MET A 487 6.34 -20.99 -16.15
N VAL A 488 5.15 -20.60 -16.60
CA VAL A 488 4.80 -20.39 -18.02
C VAL A 488 5.17 -18.98 -18.49
N LEU A 489 5.26 -18.00 -17.59
CA LEU A 489 5.59 -16.62 -17.95
C LEU A 489 6.93 -16.48 -18.69
N ASP A 490 7.89 -17.35 -18.40
CA ASP A 490 9.17 -17.39 -19.12
C ASP A 490 8.99 -17.75 -20.60
N ALA A 491 7.99 -18.57 -20.96
CA ALA A 491 7.68 -18.90 -22.36
C ALA A 491 7.17 -17.67 -23.14
N PHE A 492 6.34 -16.83 -22.51
CA PHE A 492 5.88 -15.58 -23.11
C PHE A 492 7.06 -14.62 -23.36
N LYS A 493 8.00 -14.55 -22.42
CA LYS A 493 9.23 -13.75 -22.53
C LYS A 493 10.11 -14.24 -23.67
N ASP A 494 10.44 -15.53 -23.68
CA ASP A 494 11.37 -16.13 -24.63
C ASP A 494 10.83 -16.02 -26.07
N MET A 495 9.55 -16.32 -26.25
CA MET A 495 8.84 -16.16 -27.52
C MET A 495 8.81 -14.69 -27.96
N GLY A 496 8.42 -13.79 -27.06
CA GLY A 496 8.36 -12.36 -27.33
C GLY A 496 9.69 -11.80 -27.82
N PHE A 497 10.79 -12.08 -27.12
CA PHE A 497 12.11 -11.61 -27.55
C PHE A 497 12.59 -12.23 -28.86
N ARG A 498 12.36 -13.54 -29.06
CA ARG A 498 12.76 -14.22 -30.30
C ARG A 498 12.06 -13.60 -31.52
N TYR A 499 10.73 -13.48 -31.48
CA TYR A 499 9.97 -12.97 -32.62
C TYR A 499 10.07 -11.46 -32.78
N ALA A 500 10.29 -10.68 -31.71
CA ALA A 500 10.61 -9.26 -31.84
C ALA A 500 11.94 -9.05 -32.59
N THR A 501 12.94 -9.88 -32.30
CA THR A 501 14.24 -9.83 -33.00
C THR A 501 14.09 -10.22 -34.47
N LEU A 502 13.34 -11.29 -34.77
CA LEU A 502 13.08 -11.75 -36.14
C LEU A 502 12.22 -10.78 -36.95
N ALA A 503 11.31 -10.05 -36.30
CA ALA A 503 10.49 -9.03 -36.94
C ALA A 503 11.34 -7.89 -37.54
N GLY A 504 12.56 -7.67 -37.03
CA GLY A 504 13.48 -6.65 -37.55
C GLY A 504 12.92 -5.24 -37.47
N ILE A 505 12.06 -4.96 -36.48
CA ILE A 505 11.37 -3.68 -36.34
C ILE A 505 12.40 -2.60 -36.06
N THR A 506 12.40 -1.58 -36.91
CA THR A 506 13.31 -0.44 -36.84
C THR A 506 12.53 0.86 -36.97
N ILE A 507 13.15 1.98 -36.59
CA ILE A 507 12.58 3.31 -36.77
C ILE A 507 13.52 4.11 -37.66
N SER A 508 12.99 4.61 -38.76
CA SER A 508 13.65 5.51 -39.68
C SER A 508 12.86 6.82 -39.80
N LYS A 509 13.52 7.84 -40.37
CA LYS A 509 12.86 9.10 -40.73
C LYS A 509 11.66 8.86 -41.67
N ASN A 510 11.77 7.89 -42.58
CA ASN A 510 10.74 7.63 -43.59
C ASN A 510 9.48 6.98 -43.02
N ASP A 511 9.56 6.39 -41.83
CA ASP A 511 8.41 5.80 -41.15
C ASP A 511 7.50 6.87 -40.54
N VAL A 512 8.00 8.10 -40.35
CA VAL A 512 7.21 9.24 -39.85
C VAL A 512 6.54 9.95 -41.01
N ILE A 513 5.36 9.49 -41.40
CA ILE A 513 4.63 10.01 -42.56
C ILE A 513 3.70 11.16 -42.12
N ILE A 514 3.95 12.34 -42.68
CA ILE A 514 3.10 13.54 -42.46
C ILE A 514 1.87 13.43 -43.38
N PRO A 515 0.64 13.64 -42.88
CA PRO A 515 -0.55 13.60 -43.72
C PRO A 515 -0.52 14.74 -44.77
N PRO A 516 -0.76 14.45 -46.06
CA PRO A 516 -0.66 15.45 -47.13
C PRO A 516 -1.69 16.58 -46.98
N ASN A 517 -2.86 16.28 -46.41
CA ASN A 517 -3.97 17.23 -46.24
C ASN A 517 -3.75 18.19 -45.04
N LYS A 518 -2.65 18.05 -44.29
CA LYS A 518 -2.38 18.88 -43.10
C LYS A 518 -2.42 20.38 -43.39
N ALA A 519 -1.76 20.81 -44.47
CA ALA A 519 -1.66 22.24 -44.81
C ALA A 519 -3.03 22.83 -45.17
N GLU A 520 -3.89 22.05 -45.82
CA GLU A 520 -5.26 22.45 -46.19
C GLU A 520 -6.13 22.61 -44.94
N ILE A 521 -6.10 21.64 -44.03
CA ILE A 521 -6.83 21.69 -42.75
C ILE A 521 -6.42 22.95 -41.96
N LEU A 522 -5.12 23.19 -41.81
CA LEU A 522 -4.61 24.36 -41.07
C LEU A 522 -5.03 25.68 -41.71
N ALA A 523 -5.01 25.78 -43.05
CA ALA A 523 -5.44 26.99 -43.75
C ALA A 523 -6.93 27.29 -43.53
N GLY A 524 -7.78 26.26 -43.45
CA GLY A 524 -9.19 26.41 -43.13
C GLY A 524 -9.43 27.03 -41.75
N TYR A 525 -8.79 26.49 -40.71
CA TYR A 525 -8.94 27.03 -39.35
C TYR A 525 -8.26 28.41 -39.17
N GLU A 526 -7.20 28.72 -39.91
CA GLU A 526 -6.61 30.06 -39.90
C GLU A 526 -7.58 31.12 -40.41
N ALA A 527 -8.36 30.80 -41.46
CA ALA A 527 -9.40 31.70 -41.97
C ALA A 527 -10.50 31.92 -40.93
N THR A 528 -10.99 30.86 -40.28
CA THR A 528 -12.01 30.96 -39.23
C THR A 528 -11.51 31.76 -38.02
N VAL A 529 -10.24 31.60 -37.62
CA VAL A 529 -9.65 32.39 -36.53
C VAL A 529 -9.51 33.86 -36.92
N ALA A 530 -9.21 34.17 -38.18
CA ALA A 530 -9.20 35.54 -38.69
C ALA A 530 -10.60 36.19 -38.63
N GLU A 531 -11.66 35.46 -38.98
CA GLU A 531 -13.03 35.94 -38.84
C GLU A 531 -13.42 36.23 -37.38
N ILE A 532 -12.98 35.40 -36.44
CA ILE A 532 -13.17 35.63 -34.99
C ILE A 532 -12.42 36.89 -34.54
N HIS A 533 -11.23 37.15 -35.08
CA HIS A 533 -10.49 38.38 -34.82
C HIS A 533 -11.21 39.61 -35.40
N ASP A 534 -11.76 39.52 -36.61
CA ASP A 534 -12.54 40.62 -37.20
C ASP A 534 -13.82 40.91 -36.39
N GLN A 535 -14.49 39.88 -35.86
CA GLN A 535 -15.63 40.05 -34.95
C GLN A 535 -15.23 40.75 -33.65
N TYR A 536 -14.05 40.47 -33.12
CA TYR A 536 -13.52 41.15 -31.94
C TYR A 536 -13.17 42.61 -32.25
N ASP A 537 -12.51 42.87 -33.38
CA ASP A 537 -12.10 44.23 -33.78
C ASP A 537 -13.31 45.12 -34.13
N THR A 538 -14.40 44.52 -34.61
CA THR A 538 -15.70 45.19 -34.82
C THR A 538 -16.53 45.32 -33.54
N GLY A 539 -16.08 44.75 -32.42
CA GLY A 539 -16.71 44.86 -31.10
C GLY A 539 -17.92 43.95 -30.88
N LEU A 540 -18.10 42.91 -31.72
CA LEU A 540 -19.22 41.95 -31.60
C LEU A 540 -19.03 40.95 -30.46
N ILE A 541 -17.77 40.62 -30.13
CA ILE A 541 -17.41 39.67 -29.07
C ILE A 541 -16.43 40.29 -28.09
N THR A 542 -16.43 39.79 -26.86
CA THR A 542 -15.48 40.21 -25.83
C THR A 542 -14.11 39.51 -25.99
N GLN A 543 -13.07 40.04 -25.33
CA GLN A 543 -11.73 39.45 -25.34
C GLN A 543 -11.71 38.01 -24.78
N GLN A 544 -12.55 37.72 -23.80
CA GLN A 544 -12.65 36.39 -23.19
C GLN A 544 -13.33 35.40 -24.14
N GLU A 545 -14.47 35.78 -24.73
CA GLU A 545 -15.17 34.94 -25.72
C GLU A 545 -14.28 34.68 -26.94
N ARG A 546 -13.53 35.69 -27.41
CA ARG A 546 -12.55 35.53 -28.48
C ARG A 546 -11.48 34.50 -28.10
N HIS A 547 -10.90 34.61 -26.91
CA HIS A 547 -9.88 33.66 -26.43
C HIS A 547 -10.41 32.22 -26.43
N GLU A 548 -11.58 32.00 -25.82
CA GLU A 548 -12.22 30.68 -25.72
C GLU A 548 -12.55 30.11 -27.11
N ALA A 549 -13.10 30.94 -28.01
CA ALA A 549 -13.41 30.54 -29.38
C ALA A 549 -12.16 30.15 -30.17
N VAL A 550 -11.07 30.93 -30.09
CA VAL A 550 -9.80 30.62 -30.76
C VAL A 550 -9.20 29.30 -30.24
N VAL A 551 -9.23 29.08 -28.92
CA VAL A 551 -8.76 27.84 -28.30
C VAL A 551 -9.56 26.63 -28.78
N ASP A 552 -10.89 26.74 -28.85
CA ASP A 552 -11.75 25.64 -29.33
C ASP A 552 -11.46 25.29 -30.80
N GLN A 553 -11.33 26.30 -31.68
CA GLN A 553 -10.99 26.08 -33.09
C GLN A 553 -9.66 25.34 -33.26
N TRP A 554 -8.61 25.76 -32.55
CA TRP A 554 -7.31 25.10 -32.63
C TRP A 554 -7.29 23.70 -32.01
N THR A 555 -8.15 23.45 -31.03
CA THR A 555 -8.32 22.11 -30.45
C THR A 555 -8.92 21.16 -31.49
N ARG A 556 -9.99 21.59 -32.17
CA ARG A 556 -10.63 20.84 -33.27
C ARG A 556 -9.66 20.60 -34.43
N ALA A 557 -8.91 21.62 -34.84
CA ALA A 557 -7.87 21.48 -35.87
C ALA A 557 -6.84 20.39 -35.52
N THR A 558 -6.41 20.35 -34.26
CA THR A 558 -5.44 19.36 -33.77
C THR A 558 -6.02 17.94 -33.79
N GLU A 559 -7.31 17.78 -33.52
CA GLU A 559 -8.01 16.48 -33.59
C GLU A 559 -8.22 16.03 -35.03
N GLU A 560 -8.61 16.93 -35.93
CA GLU A 560 -8.79 16.62 -37.35
C GLU A 560 -7.48 16.18 -38.02
N VAL A 561 -6.38 16.87 -37.72
CA VAL A 561 -5.03 16.46 -38.15
C VAL A 561 -4.65 15.09 -37.59
N ALA A 562 -5.08 14.77 -36.36
CA ALA A 562 -4.82 13.45 -35.75
C ALA A 562 -5.54 12.33 -36.51
N VAL A 563 -6.81 12.53 -36.85
CA VAL A 563 -7.61 11.56 -37.60
C VAL A 563 -7.06 11.38 -39.02
N ALA A 564 -6.67 12.47 -39.69
CA ALA A 564 -6.06 12.42 -41.01
C ALA A 564 -4.73 11.66 -40.99
N MET A 565 -3.93 11.85 -39.93
CA MET A 565 -2.68 11.14 -39.71
C MET A 565 -2.92 9.63 -39.52
N GLU A 566 -3.86 9.24 -38.64
CA GLU A 566 -4.15 7.82 -38.36
C GLU A 566 -4.57 7.05 -39.60
N LYS A 567 -5.40 7.65 -40.46
CA LYS A 567 -5.84 7.04 -41.74
C LYS A 567 -4.71 6.88 -42.76
N ASN A 568 -3.66 7.69 -42.65
CA ASN A 568 -2.56 7.72 -43.61
C ASN A 568 -1.44 6.72 -43.27
N PHE A 569 -1.41 6.19 -42.05
CA PHE A 569 -0.43 5.19 -41.64
C PHE A 569 -0.77 3.80 -42.19
N ASP A 570 0.23 3.12 -42.76
CA ASP A 570 0.14 1.68 -43.02
C ASP A 570 0.15 0.91 -41.69
N ARG A 571 -0.63 -0.17 -41.61
CA ARG A 571 -0.72 -1.04 -40.43
C ARG A 571 0.60 -1.75 -40.13
N LEU A 572 1.41 -2.02 -41.17
CA LEU A 572 2.74 -2.63 -41.02
C LEU A 572 3.87 -1.63 -40.78
N ASN A 573 3.56 -0.32 -40.70
CA ASN A 573 4.56 0.68 -40.33
C ASN A 573 5.03 0.43 -38.88
N SER A 574 6.34 0.41 -38.64
CA SER A 574 6.93 0.18 -37.32
C SER A 574 6.38 1.09 -36.22
N ILE A 575 6.21 2.38 -36.50
CA ILE A 575 5.71 3.37 -35.52
C ILE A 575 4.25 3.08 -35.18
N PHE A 576 3.46 2.73 -36.20
CA PHE A 576 2.07 2.33 -36.01
C PHE A 576 1.96 1.05 -35.18
N MET A 577 2.72 0.01 -35.54
CA MET A 577 2.75 -1.26 -34.82
C MET A 577 3.13 -1.10 -33.35
N MET A 578 4.12 -0.27 -33.02
CA MET A 578 4.52 -0.01 -31.63
C MET A 578 3.40 0.62 -30.80
N ALA A 579 2.63 1.54 -31.39
CA ALA A 579 1.52 2.20 -30.72
C ALA A 579 0.25 1.34 -30.67
N ASP A 580 -0.11 0.64 -31.75
CA ASP A 580 -1.31 -0.20 -31.82
C ASP A 580 -1.18 -1.46 -30.95
N SER A 581 -0.01 -2.10 -30.94
CA SER A 581 0.29 -3.22 -30.04
C SER A 581 0.24 -2.82 -28.56
N GLY A 582 0.40 -1.53 -28.26
CA GLY A 582 0.54 -1.02 -26.90
C GLY A 582 1.88 -1.34 -26.25
N ALA A 583 2.88 -1.75 -27.03
CA ALA A 583 4.24 -2.04 -26.57
C ALA A 583 4.92 -0.75 -26.07
N ARG A 584 4.91 0.30 -26.89
CA ARG A 584 5.47 1.62 -26.54
C ARG A 584 4.89 2.71 -27.44
N GLY A 585 4.59 3.85 -26.83
CA GLY A 585 4.05 4.99 -27.56
C GLY A 585 2.53 5.07 -27.47
N SER A 586 1.98 6.22 -27.87
CA SER A 586 0.54 6.47 -27.98
C SER A 586 0.26 7.27 -29.24
N PHE A 587 -0.95 7.18 -29.77
CA PHE A 587 -1.37 8.00 -30.92
C PHE A 587 -1.20 9.50 -30.68
N LYS A 588 -1.35 9.96 -29.43
CA LYS A 588 -1.06 11.36 -29.03
C LYS A 588 0.42 11.75 -29.23
N GLN A 589 1.36 10.82 -29.00
CA GLN A 589 2.80 11.06 -29.23
C GLN A 589 3.14 11.00 -30.72
N ILE A 590 2.55 10.06 -31.47
CA ILE A 590 2.69 10.01 -32.93
C ILE A 590 2.18 11.30 -33.55
N ARG A 591 1.06 11.83 -33.06
CA ARG A 591 0.52 13.14 -33.47
C ARG A 591 1.53 14.28 -33.29
N GLN A 592 2.32 14.28 -32.21
CA GLN A 592 3.35 15.30 -32.02
C GLN A 592 4.55 15.13 -32.96
N LEU A 593 4.83 13.89 -33.39
CA LEU A 593 5.91 13.57 -34.32
C LEU A 593 5.55 13.92 -35.78
N ALA A 594 4.37 13.49 -36.24
CA ALA A 594 3.95 13.56 -37.65
C ALA A 594 2.79 14.53 -37.93
N GLY A 595 1.93 14.80 -36.95
CA GLY A 595 0.78 15.69 -37.09
C GLY A 595 1.14 17.14 -36.79
N MET A 596 0.79 17.62 -35.60
CA MET A 596 1.19 18.92 -35.05
C MET A 596 1.26 18.84 -33.52
N ARG A 597 2.00 19.74 -32.89
CA ARG A 597 2.12 19.73 -31.44
C ARG A 597 0.91 20.36 -30.74
N GLY A 598 0.28 21.36 -31.37
CA GLY A 598 -0.96 21.98 -30.90
C GLY A 598 -0.75 23.08 -29.85
N LEU A 599 -1.78 23.30 -29.04
CA LEU A 599 -1.80 24.33 -27.99
C LEU A 599 -0.91 23.96 -26.80
N MET A 600 -0.37 24.98 -26.13
CA MET A 600 0.52 24.84 -24.97
C MET A 600 0.01 25.67 -23.80
N ALA A 601 0.17 25.15 -22.59
CA ALA A 601 -0.14 25.89 -21.37
C ALA A 601 1.03 26.73 -20.89
N ASN A 602 0.73 27.94 -20.40
CA ASN A 602 1.69 28.78 -19.71
C ASN A 602 1.92 28.28 -18.26
N PRO A 603 2.87 28.85 -17.50
CA PRO A 603 3.13 28.43 -16.12
C PRO A 603 1.93 28.63 -15.17
N LYS A 604 1.00 29.54 -15.49
CA LYS A 604 -0.23 29.75 -14.71
C LYS A 604 -1.31 28.70 -15.02
N GLY A 605 -1.18 27.95 -16.12
CA GLY A 605 -2.15 26.98 -16.59
C GLY A 605 -3.12 27.50 -17.65
N GLU A 606 -2.98 28.76 -18.08
CA GLU A 606 -3.77 29.32 -19.17
C GLU A 606 -3.20 28.83 -20.51
N ILE A 607 -4.08 28.59 -21.48
CA ILE A 607 -3.69 28.11 -22.80
C ILE A 607 -3.17 29.30 -23.62
N ILE A 608 -2.03 29.12 -24.28
CA ILE A 608 -1.46 30.12 -25.17
C ILE A 608 -2.21 30.05 -26.50
N GLU A 609 -2.85 31.16 -26.90
CA GLU A 609 -3.69 31.27 -28.10
C GLU A 609 -2.98 30.87 -29.39
N ARG A 610 -1.66 31.07 -29.46
CA ARG A 610 -0.84 30.73 -30.62
C ARG A 610 -0.40 29.27 -30.55
N PRO A 611 -0.93 28.37 -31.39
CA PRO A 611 -0.56 26.96 -31.40
C PRO A 611 0.83 26.75 -32.04
N ILE A 612 1.41 25.58 -31.76
CA ILE A 612 2.57 25.08 -32.47
C ILE A 612 2.07 24.22 -33.64
N LYS A 613 2.15 24.77 -34.86
CA LYS A 613 1.68 24.13 -36.10
C LYS A 613 2.68 23.08 -36.61
N ALA A 614 3.97 23.33 -36.34
CA ALA A 614 5.04 22.41 -36.65
C ALA A 614 4.93 21.10 -35.84
N ASN A 615 5.46 20.03 -36.41
CA ASN A 615 5.73 18.78 -35.71
C ASN A 615 7.25 18.59 -35.53
N PHE A 616 7.66 17.55 -34.78
CA PHE A 616 9.08 17.30 -34.54
C PHE A 616 9.85 16.88 -35.81
N MET A 617 9.15 16.34 -36.80
CA MET A 617 9.72 15.91 -38.07
C MET A 617 10.06 17.08 -39.01
N GLU A 618 9.21 18.11 -39.03
CA GLU A 618 9.41 19.38 -39.74
C GLU A 618 10.42 20.27 -39.01
N GLY A 619 10.49 20.16 -37.67
CA GLY A 619 11.29 21.00 -36.80
C GLY A 619 10.52 22.24 -36.32
N LEU A 620 10.79 22.65 -35.08
CA LEU A 620 10.11 23.79 -34.46
C LEU A 620 10.90 25.08 -34.70
N THR A 621 10.18 26.20 -34.90
CA THR A 621 10.79 27.53 -34.88
C THR A 621 11.26 27.90 -33.47
N VAL A 622 12.15 28.90 -33.36
CA VAL A 622 12.67 29.37 -32.06
C VAL A 622 11.54 29.78 -31.11
N LEU A 623 10.51 30.46 -31.62
CA LEU A 623 9.37 30.91 -30.82
C LEU A 623 8.50 29.74 -30.35
N GLU A 624 8.19 28.79 -31.23
CA GLU A 624 7.42 27.59 -30.86
C GLU A 624 8.18 26.72 -29.86
N TYR A 625 9.50 26.58 -30.05
CA TYR A 625 10.34 25.86 -29.11
C TYR A 625 10.34 26.55 -27.74
N PHE A 626 10.52 27.88 -27.70
CA PHE A 626 10.46 28.66 -26.46
C PHE A 626 9.12 28.53 -25.74
N ILE A 627 8.00 28.67 -26.45
CA ILE A 627 6.65 28.47 -25.89
C ILE A 627 6.55 27.08 -25.24
N SER A 628 7.07 26.05 -25.91
CA SER A 628 7.01 24.68 -25.42
C SER A 628 7.83 24.42 -24.13
N THR A 629 8.83 25.24 -23.84
CA THR A 629 9.66 25.09 -22.63
C THR A 629 8.89 25.39 -21.35
N HIS A 630 7.84 26.22 -21.40
CA HIS A 630 7.05 26.59 -20.22
C HIS A 630 6.35 25.36 -19.62
N GLY A 631 5.64 24.61 -20.46
CA GLY A 631 4.97 23.37 -20.06
C GLY A 631 5.95 22.29 -19.59
N ALA A 632 7.07 22.12 -20.32
CA ALA A 632 8.07 21.11 -19.98
C ALA A 632 8.76 21.38 -18.62
N ARG A 633 9.18 22.62 -18.36
CA ARG A 633 9.81 23.00 -17.09
C ARG A 633 8.85 22.88 -15.92
N LYS A 634 7.59 23.31 -16.08
CA LYS A 634 6.57 23.17 -15.05
C LYS A 634 6.33 21.69 -14.71
N GLY A 635 6.20 20.83 -15.72
CA GLY A 635 6.04 19.39 -15.52
C GLY A 635 7.18 18.76 -14.71
N LEU A 636 8.44 19.11 -15.00
CA LEU A 636 9.59 18.62 -14.22
C LEU A 636 9.59 19.12 -12.77
N ALA A 637 9.31 20.42 -12.56
CA ALA A 637 9.28 21.01 -11.23
C ALA A 637 8.17 20.39 -10.35
N ASP A 638 6.98 20.23 -10.91
CA ASP A 638 5.85 19.66 -10.17
C ASP A 638 6.05 18.16 -9.89
N THR A 639 6.66 17.41 -10.83
CA THR A 639 7.03 15.99 -10.61
C THR A 639 7.98 15.86 -9.41
N ALA A 640 8.97 16.75 -9.30
CA ALA A 640 9.91 16.74 -8.17
C ALA A 640 9.24 17.13 -6.83
N LEU A 641 8.35 18.13 -6.82
CA LEU A 641 7.70 18.61 -5.61
C LEU A 641 6.62 17.64 -5.10
N ARG A 642 5.73 17.19 -5.97
CA ARG A 642 4.53 16.41 -5.58
C ARG A 642 4.82 14.96 -5.22
N THR A 643 5.97 14.42 -5.62
CA THR A 643 6.43 13.09 -5.16
C THR A 643 6.51 13.01 -3.63
N ALA A 644 6.86 14.13 -2.96
CA ALA A 644 6.88 14.20 -1.51
C ALA A 644 5.48 14.11 -0.88
N ASP A 645 4.45 14.67 -1.54
CA ASP A 645 3.08 14.71 -1.03
C ASP A 645 2.41 13.34 -1.03
N SER A 646 2.61 12.56 -2.10
CA SER A 646 2.11 11.17 -2.17
C SER A 646 2.79 10.27 -1.13
N GLY A 647 4.12 10.39 -0.97
CA GLY A 647 4.84 9.68 0.08
C GLY A 647 4.34 10.05 1.48
N TYR A 648 3.96 11.31 1.68
CA TYR A 648 3.40 11.80 2.94
C TYR A 648 1.98 11.28 3.21
N LEU A 649 1.10 11.22 2.19
CA LEU A 649 -0.21 10.58 2.32
C LEU A 649 -0.06 9.09 2.65
N THR A 650 0.77 8.36 1.90
CA THR A 650 1.03 6.93 2.13
C THR A 650 1.46 6.68 3.56
N ARG A 651 2.37 7.51 4.08
CA ARG A 651 2.79 7.46 5.48
C ARG A 651 1.61 7.63 6.45
N ARG A 652 0.76 8.64 6.27
CA ARG A 652 -0.41 8.86 7.14
C ARG A 652 -1.39 7.69 7.11
N LEU A 653 -1.59 7.08 5.93
CA LEU A 653 -2.43 5.90 5.78
C LEU A 653 -1.82 4.69 6.52
N VAL A 654 -0.51 4.47 6.41
CA VAL A 654 0.18 3.41 7.17
C VAL A 654 0.06 3.67 8.67
N ASP A 655 0.24 4.92 9.10
CA ASP A 655 0.16 5.29 10.51
C ASP A 655 -1.24 5.03 11.12
N VAL A 656 -2.31 5.14 10.34
CA VAL A 656 -3.68 4.84 10.79
C VAL A 656 -4.02 3.34 10.71
N ALA A 657 -3.46 2.63 9.74
CA ALA A 657 -3.89 1.28 9.39
C ALA A 657 -2.93 0.16 9.82
N GLN A 658 -1.72 0.49 10.30
CA GLN A 658 -0.70 -0.50 10.68
C GLN A 658 -1.18 -1.58 11.66
N ASP A 659 -2.11 -1.25 12.56
CA ASP A 659 -2.57 -2.19 13.60
C ASP A 659 -3.75 -3.05 13.12
N VAL A 660 -4.11 -2.94 11.83
CA VAL A 660 -5.20 -3.71 11.21
C VAL A 660 -4.65 -4.99 10.59
N ILE A 661 -4.75 -6.07 11.35
CA ILE A 661 -4.26 -7.42 11.03
C ILE A 661 -5.44 -8.39 11.08
N ILE A 662 -5.40 -9.48 10.30
CA ILE A 662 -6.38 -10.56 10.43
C ILE A 662 -6.08 -11.37 11.70
N ARG A 663 -6.99 -11.38 12.68
CA ARG A 663 -6.77 -12.01 14.00
C ARG A 663 -7.60 -13.26 14.25
N GLU A 664 -8.78 -13.34 13.65
CA GLU A 664 -9.75 -14.42 13.86
C GLU A 664 -10.41 -14.81 12.54
N PRO A 665 -10.89 -16.06 12.40
CA PRO A 665 -11.56 -16.51 11.17
C PRO A 665 -12.91 -15.80 10.96
N ASP A 666 -13.73 -15.68 12.00
CA ASP A 666 -15.06 -15.06 11.91
C ASP A 666 -15.40 -14.28 13.19
N CYS A 667 -15.85 -13.03 13.03
CA CYS A 667 -16.34 -12.17 14.13
C CYS A 667 -17.83 -12.38 14.50
N GLY A 668 -18.57 -13.21 13.75
CA GLY A 668 -19.99 -13.50 14.00
C GLY A 668 -20.96 -12.33 13.74
N SER A 669 -20.51 -11.27 13.06
CA SER A 669 -21.36 -10.12 12.73
C SER A 669 -22.48 -10.50 11.76
N LYS A 670 -23.70 -10.06 12.06
CA LYS A 670 -24.88 -10.19 11.16
C LYS A 670 -25.09 -8.97 10.26
N GLU A 671 -24.31 -7.91 10.48
CA GLU A 671 -24.39 -6.69 9.67
C GLU A 671 -23.68 -6.90 8.32
N SER A 672 -24.32 -6.45 7.25
CA SER A 672 -23.84 -6.53 5.87
C SER A 672 -23.85 -5.16 5.21
N ILE A 673 -23.20 -5.08 4.04
CA ILE A 673 -23.36 -3.96 3.12
C ILE A 673 -23.99 -4.48 1.83
N SER A 674 -24.87 -3.69 1.23
CA SER A 674 -25.42 -3.98 -0.08
C SER A 674 -24.56 -3.31 -1.14
N LEU A 675 -24.06 -4.09 -2.11
CA LEU A 675 -23.35 -3.58 -3.28
C LEU A 675 -24.14 -3.90 -4.56
N PRO A 676 -24.21 -2.98 -5.54
CA PRO A 676 -24.90 -3.23 -6.79
C PRO A 676 -24.15 -4.27 -7.64
N ILE A 677 -24.90 -5.08 -8.40
CA ILE A 677 -24.34 -6.12 -9.29
C ILE A 677 -23.63 -5.48 -10.49
N LEU A 678 -24.18 -4.38 -10.99
CA LEU A 678 -23.60 -3.58 -12.06
C LEU A 678 -23.02 -2.28 -11.49
N ASP A 679 -21.93 -1.82 -12.09
CA ASP A 679 -21.36 -0.50 -11.82
C ASP A 679 -22.18 0.62 -12.49
N ALA A 680 -21.82 1.88 -12.24
CA ALA A 680 -22.48 3.05 -12.82
C ALA A 680 -22.49 3.06 -14.36
N GLN A 681 -21.51 2.40 -15.00
CA GLN A 681 -21.45 2.21 -16.46
C GLN A 681 -22.29 1.04 -16.98
N ARG A 682 -23.02 0.33 -16.11
CA ARG A 682 -23.74 -0.92 -16.39
C ARG A 682 -22.83 -2.12 -16.72
N ASP A 683 -21.55 -2.03 -16.38
CA ASP A 683 -20.60 -3.16 -16.46
C ASP A 683 -20.68 -4.04 -15.19
N PRO A 684 -20.31 -5.33 -15.27
CA PRO A 684 -20.27 -6.22 -14.10
C PRO A 684 -19.33 -5.71 -13.00
N ASN A 685 -19.82 -5.63 -11.77
CA ASN A 685 -19.05 -5.09 -10.65
C ASN A 685 -17.98 -6.08 -10.14
N THR A 686 -16.74 -5.89 -10.57
CA THR A 686 -15.58 -6.73 -10.20
C THR A 686 -15.27 -6.72 -8.69
N ASN A 687 -15.73 -5.72 -7.93
CA ASN A 687 -15.51 -5.64 -6.48
C ASN A 687 -16.29 -6.68 -5.67
N LEU A 688 -17.25 -7.37 -6.30
CA LEU A 688 -17.95 -8.52 -5.70
C LEU A 688 -17.02 -9.74 -5.57
N VAL A 689 -16.08 -9.91 -6.50
CA VAL A 689 -15.18 -11.07 -6.54
C VAL A 689 -14.30 -11.12 -5.30
N GLY A 690 -14.27 -12.27 -4.64
CA GLY A 690 -13.48 -12.51 -3.45
C GLY A 690 -14.11 -12.00 -2.15
N ARG A 691 -15.35 -11.51 -2.16
CA ARG A 691 -16.11 -11.19 -0.95
C ARG A 691 -16.94 -12.37 -0.47
N VAL A 692 -17.29 -12.36 0.81
CA VAL A 692 -18.11 -13.41 1.44
C VAL A 692 -19.57 -12.96 1.50
N THR A 693 -20.49 -13.84 1.10
CA THR A 693 -21.93 -13.57 1.14
C THR A 693 -22.47 -13.57 2.57
N ALA A 694 -23.30 -12.58 2.91
CA ALA A 694 -23.97 -12.52 4.21
C ALA A 694 -25.24 -13.39 4.24
N GLU A 695 -25.90 -13.49 3.09
CA GLU A 695 -27.14 -14.24 2.86
C GLU A 695 -26.92 -15.22 1.70
N GLU A 696 -27.82 -16.20 1.58
CA GLU A 696 -27.78 -17.14 0.45
C GLU A 696 -28.25 -16.43 -0.81
N LEU A 697 -27.49 -16.59 -1.91
CA LEU A 697 -27.84 -16.02 -3.20
C LEU A 697 -28.48 -17.12 -4.04
N SER A 698 -29.80 -17.01 -4.19
CA SER A 698 -30.60 -17.88 -5.03
C SER A 698 -31.30 -17.09 -6.13
N THR A 699 -31.43 -17.68 -7.30
CA THR A 699 -32.34 -17.21 -8.35
C THR A 699 -33.80 -17.37 -7.91
N THR A 700 -34.75 -16.68 -8.55
CA THR A 700 -36.19 -16.88 -8.33
C THR A 700 -36.65 -18.31 -8.58
N ASP A 701 -35.89 -19.05 -9.40
CA ASP A 701 -36.15 -20.43 -9.78
C ASP A 701 -35.65 -21.44 -8.72
N GLY A 702 -35.11 -20.96 -7.59
CA GLY A 702 -34.64 -21.79 -6.48
C GLY A 702 -33.25 -22.39 -6.67
N ARG A 703 -32.54 -22.05 -7.75
CA ARG A 703 -31.13 -22.45 -7.93
C ARG A 703 -30.24 -21.55 -7.07
N THR A 704 -29.60 -22.15 -6.06
CA THR A 704 -28.55 -21.50 -5.25
C THR A 704 -27.31 -21.26 -6.10
N ILE A 705 -26.93 -19.99 -6.27
CA ILE A 705 -25.68 -19.58 -6.93
C ILE A 705 -24.54 -19.67 -5.90
N VAL A 706 -24.71 -19.04 -4.73
CA VAL A 706 -23.70 -19.03 -3.66
C VAL A 706 -24.37 -19.28 -2.32
N LYS A 707 -23.88 -20.28 -1.58
CA LYS A 707 -24.34 -20.58 -0.21
C LYS A 707 -24.00 -19.43 0.73
N LYS A 708 -24.76 -19.28 1.82
CA LYS A 708 -24.45 -18.34 2.90
C LYS A 708 -23.03 -18.57 3.43
N GLY A 709 -22.21 -17.51 3.47
CA GLY A 709 -20.82 -17.59 3.93
C GLY A 709 -19.85 -18.12 2.86
N GLY A 710 -20.31 -18.34 1.62
CA GLY A 710 -19.46 -18.67 0.48
C GLY A 710 -18.71 -17.45 -0.06
N ILE A 711 -17.56 -17.68 -0.68
CA ILE A 711 -16.82 -16.64 -1.40
C ILE A 711 -17.41 -16.49 -2.81
N VAL A 712 -17.63 -15.26 -3.25
CA VAL A 712 -18.05 -14.97 -4.62
C VAL A 712 -16.85 -15.12 -5.56
N GLU A 713 -16.92 -16.07 -6.48
CA GLU A 713 -15.93 -16.29 -7.53
C GLU A 713 -16.37 -15.63 -8.83
N ARG A 714 -15.48 -15.58 -9.83
CA ARG A 714 -15.78 -14.88 -11.10
C ARG A 714 -16.83 -15.62 -11.94
N GLU A 715 -16.90 -16.95 -11.82
CA GLU A 715 -17.94 -17.79 -12.44
C GLU A 715 -19.33 -17.41 -11.92
N HIS A 716 -19.45 -17.23 -10.60
CA HIS A 716 -20.70 -16.77 -9.98
C HIS A 716 -21.11 -15.38 -10.46
N LEU A 717 -20.17 -14.54 -10.91
CA LEU A 717 -20.47 -13.17 -11.36
C LEU A 717 -21.18 -13.18 -12.72
N ALA A 718 -20.80 -14.07 -13.63
CA ALA A 718 -21.52 -14.27 -14.89
C ALA A 718 -22.95 -14.75 -14.65
N ASP A 719 -23.12 -15.71 -13.73
CA ASP A 719 -24.44 -16.21 -13.32
C ASP A 719 -25.29 -15.11 -12.65
N LEU A 720 -24.68 -14.29 -11.78
CA LEU A 720 -25.37 -13.17 -11.13
C LEU A 720 -25.84 -12.13 -12.14
N VAL A 721 -25.02 -11.81 -13.15
CA VAL A 721 -25.38 -10.86 -14.21
C VAL A 721 -26.52 -11.41 -15.07
N ALA A 722 -26.46 -12.70 -15.44
CA ALA A 722 -27.52 -13.36 -16.20
C ALA A 722 -28.86 -13.40 -15.44
N SER A 723 -28.81 -13.45 -14.11
CA SER A 723 -29.99 -13.48 -13.24
C SER A 723 -30.36 -12.12 -12.62
N ILE A 724 -29.84 -10.99 -13.13
CA ILE A 724 -30.14 -9.64 -12.61
C ILE A 724 -31.65 -9.35 -12.61
N ASP A 725 -32.35 -9.66 -13.71
CA ASP A 725 -33.78 -9.36 -13.86
C ASP A 725 -34.67 -10.19 -12.90
N GLN A 726 -34.13 -11.30 -12.41
CA GLN A 726 -34.79 -12.18 -11.45
C GLN A 726 -34.51 -11.75 -9.99
N LEU A 727 -33.47 -10.96 -9.73
CA LEU A 727 -33.10 -10.50 -8.39
C LEU A 727 -33.83 -9.19 -8.06
N ALA A 728 -34.82 -9.26 -7.15
CA ALA A 728 -35.74 -8.16 -6.80
C ALA A 728 -35.10 -6.81 -6.41
N SER A 729 -33.80 -6.75 -6.10
CA SER A 729 -33.11 -5.56 -5.58
C SER A 729 -31.88 -5.11 -6.38
N GLY A 730 -31.47 -5.81 -7.46
CA GLY A 730 -30.29 -5.50 -8.27
C GLY A 730 -28.95 -5.38 -7.49
N SER A 731 -28.93 -5.83 -6.22
CA SER A 731 -27.83 -5.65 -5.27
C SER A 731 -27.69 -6.87 -4.37
N VAL A 732 -26.47 -7.08 -3.87
CA VAL A 732 -26.07 -8.28 -3.13
C VAL A 732 -25.59 -7.89 -1.74
N ALA A 733 -26.12 -8.58 -0.71
CA ALA A 733 -25.72 -8.42 0.67
C ALA A 733 -24.42 -9.19 0.96
N LEU A 734 -23.35 -8.44 1.21
CA LEU A 734 -22.01 -8.97 1.42
C LEU A 734 -21.46 -8.60 2.81
N ARG A 735 -20.59 -9.46 3.32
CA ARG A 735 -19.76 -9.12 4.47
C ARG A 735 -18.71 -8.09 4.05
N SER A 736 -18.43 -7.14 4.94
CA SER A 736 -17.45 -6.08 4.72
C SER A 736 -16.64 -5.82 5.97
N THR A 737 -15.45 -5.27 5.76
CA THR A 737 -14.56 -4.83 6.85
C THR A 737 -15.18 -3.69 7.66
N LEU A 738 -16.04 -2.86 7.06
CA LEU A 738 -16.77 -1.76 7.73
C LEU A 738 -17.60 -2.25 8.92
N LYS A 739 -18.27 -3.40 8.75
CA LYS A 739 -19.20 -3.99 9.74
C LYS A 739 -18.56 -5.10 10.59
N CYS A 740 -17.24 -5.22 10.55
CA CYS A 740 -16.51 -6.23 11.30
C CYS A 740 -16.42 -5.86 12.79
N ARG A 741 -16.93 -6.77 13.64
CA ARG A 741 -16.95 -6.65 15.11
C ARG A 741 -15.71 -7.19 15.83
N ALA A 742 -14.66 -7.54 15.08
CA ALA A 742 -13.40 -8.01 15.65
C ALA A 742 -12.78 -6.92 16.57
N LYS A 743 -12.46 -7.29 17.82
CA LYS A 743 -11.90 -6.38 18.84
C LYS A 743 -10.56 -5.78 18.41
N SER A 744 -9.69 -6.63 17.86
CA SER A 744 -8.40 -6.22 17.31
C SER A 744 -8.32 -6.60 15.84
N GLY A 745 -7.95 -5.64 14.99
CA GLY A 745 -7.84 -5.86 13.55
C GLY A 745 -9.18 -6.15 12.87
N VAL A 746 -9.23 -7.19 12.03
CA VAL A 746 -10.41 -7.66 11.30
C VAL A 746 -10.45 -9.20 11.25
N CYS A 747 -11.60 -9.79 10.92
CA CYS A 747 -11.71 -11.23 10.71
C CYS A 747 -11.54 -11.63 9.23
N GLN A 748 -11.16 -12.89 8.99
CA GLN A 748 -10.96 -13.47 7.66
C GLN A 748 -12.25 -13.39 6.82
N ALA A 749 -13.40 -13.73 7.39
CA ALA A 749 -14.67 -13.75 6.68
C ALA A 749 -15.17 -12.35 6.24
N CYS A 750 -14.87 -11.29 7.00
CA CYS A 750 -15.22 -9.92 6.60
C CYS A 750 -14.26 -9.33 5.55
N TYR A 751 -13.01 -9.81 5.49
CA TYR A 751 -12.03 -9.37 4.50
C TYR A 751 -12.12 -10.15 3.18
N GLY A 752 -12.37 -11.45 3.28
CA GLY A 752 -12.51 -12.38 2.16
C GLY A 752 -11.16 -12.82 1.58
N ARG A 753 -11.07 -12.78 0.25
CA ARG A 753 -9.91 -13.23 -0.54
C ARG A 753 -8.76 -12.22 -0.47
N SER A 754 -7.54 -12.72 -0.32
CA SER A 754 -6.31 -11.96 -0.52
C SER A 754 -6.07 -11.76 -2.02
N LEU A 755 -5.93 -10.50 -2.42
CA LEU A 755 -5.73 -10.12 -3.82
C LEU A 755 -4.35 -10.52 -4.34
N ALA A 756 -3.36 -10.64 -3.45
CA ALA A 756 -1.99 -11.00 -3.83
C ALA A 756 -1.81 -12.49 -4.13
N THR A 757 -2.56 -13.37 -3.45
CA THR A 757 -2.42 -14.83 -3.60
C THR A 757 -3.57 -15.45 -4.39
N GLY A 758 -4.70 -14.74 -4.51
CA GLY A 758 -5.92 -15.31 -5.05
C GLY A 758 -6.49 -16.43 -4.17
N LYS A 759 -6.14 -16.51 -2.88
CA LYS A 759 -6.70 -17.47 -1.91
C LYS A 759 -7.39 -16.72 -0.76
N PRO A 760 -8.21 -17.37 0.09
CA PRO A 760 -8.69 -16.77 1.32
C PRO A 760 -7.53 -16.17 2.12
N ALA A 761 -7.70 -14.96 2.65
CA ALA A 761 -6.64 -14.30 3.42
C ALA A 761 -6.30 -15.11 4.68
N GLN A 762 -5.06 -15.02 5.18
CA GLN A 762 -4.59 -15.86 6.27
C GLN A 762 -4.59 -15.12 7.61
N ILE A 763 -4.67 -15.86 8.72
CA ILE A 763 -4.53 -15.28 10.06
C ILE A 763 -3.10 -14.76 10.20
N GLY A 764 -2.96 -13.48 10.53
CA GLY A 764 -1.69 -12.77 10.61
C GLY A 764 -1.40 -11.84 9.44
N ASP A 765 -2.20 -11.85 8.38
CA ASP A 765 -2.00 -10.92 7.24
C ASP A 765 -2.17 -9.46 7.69
N ALA A 766 -1.15 -8.64 7.44
CA ALA A 766 -1.13 -7.21 7.75
C ALA A 766 -1.88 -6.40 6.68
N VAL A 767 -3.19 -6.64 6.56
CA VAL A 767 -4.05 -6.07 5.51
C VAL A 767 -4.14 -4.54 5.54
N GLY A 768 -3.95 -3.91 6.70
CA GLY A 768 -3.93 -2.45 6.79
C GLY A 768 -2.72 -1.79 6.12
N ILE A 769 -1.53 -2.42 6.21
CA ILE A 769 -0.34 -1.93 5.48
C ILE A 769 -0.55 -2.09 3.98
N ILE A 770 -1.10 -3.23 3.55
CA ILE A 770 -1.40 -3.48 2.14
C ILE A 770 -2.37 -2.42 1.62
N ALA A 771 -3.46 -2.15 2.33
CA ALA A 771 -4.43 -1.13 1.96
C ALA A 771 -3.80 0.27 1.86
N ALA A 772 -2.98 0.65 2.84
CA ALA A 772 -2.31 1.94 2.83
C ALA A 772 -1.34 2.11 1.65
N GLN A 773 -0.59 1.05 1.30
CA GLN A 773 0.30 1.05 0.13
C GLN A 773 -0.49 1.08 -1.18
N SER A 774 -1.55 0.28 -1.30
CA SER A 774 -2.39 0.20 -2.50
C SER A 774 -3.13 1.50 -2.81
N ILE A 775 -3.46 2.30 -1.79
CA ILE A 775 -4.02 3.65 -1.96
C ILE A 775 -2.91 4.68 -2.21
N GLY A 776 -1.78 4.54 -1.51
CA GLY A 776 -0.68 5.50 -1.53
C GLY A 776 0.16 5.50 -2.80
N GLU A 777 0.52 4.32 -3.32
CA GLU A 777 1.40 4.15 -4.50
C GLU A 777 0.82 4.82 -5.75
N PRO A 778 -0.46 4.59 -6.14
CA PRO A 778 -1.05 5.30 -7.25
C PRO A 778 -1.27 6.79 -6.97
N GLY A 779 -1.19 7.24 -5.71
CA GLY A 779 -1.21 8.65 -5.36
C GLY A 779 -0.10 9.45 -6.05
N THR A 780 1.05 8.83 -6.34
CA THR A 780 2.11 9.45 -7.16
C THR A 780 1.59 9.69 -8.59
N GLN A 781 0.91 8.71 -9.17
CA GLN A 781 0.33 8.80 -10.50
C GLN A 781 -0.80 9.82 -10.57
N LEU A 782 -1.65 9.93 -9.54
CA LEU A 782 -2.70 10.96 -9.46
C LEU A 782 -2.13 12.38 -9.49
N THR A 783 -0.97 12.59 -8.88
CA THR A 783 -0.30 13.90 -8.91
C THR A 783 0.34 14.22 -10.26
N MET A 784 0.67 13.19 -11.05
CA MET A 784 1.31 13.31 -12.37
C MET A 784 0.32 13.29 -13.54
N ARG A 785 -0.83 12.62 -13.45
CA ARG A 785 -1.82 12.55 -14.56
C ARG A 785 -2.75 13.76 -14.65
N THR A 786 -2.93 14.49 -13.56
CA THR A 786 -3.68 15.76 -13.52
C THR A 786 -3.14 16.81 -14.51
N PHE A 787 -1.93 16.61 -15.07
CA PHE A 787 -1.32 17.48 -16.08
C PHE A 787 -1.88 17.32 -17.50
N HIS A 788 -2.37 16.14 -17.87
CA HIS A 788 -2.88 15.92 -19.24
C HIS A 788 -4.32 16.41 -19.41
N THR A 789 -5.09 16.42 -18.33
CA THR A 789 -6.48 16.91 -18.27
C THR A 789 -6.57 18.37 -17.83
N GLY A 790 -5.62 18.87 -17.02
CA GLY A 790 -5.55 20.27 -16.58
C GLY A 790 -5.24 21.30 -17.68
N GLY A 791 -5.19 20.88 -18.95
CA GLY A 791 -5.16 21.76 -20.12
C GLY A 791 -6.53 22.01 -20.74
N VAL A 792 -7.62 21.45 -20.20
CA VAL A 792 -8.99 21.69 -20.66
C VAL A 792 -9.68 22.59 -19.64
N ALA A 793 -9.99 23.83 -20.03
CA ALA A 793 -10.74 24.77 -19.21
C ALA A 793 -12.14 24.18 -18.92
N GLY A 794 -12.50 23.99 -17.64
CA GLY A 794 -13.87 23.67 -17.25
C GLY A 794 -14.05 22.89 -15.96
N ALA A 795 -13.11 22.04 -15.56
CA ALA A 795 -13.21 21.29 -14.30
C ALA A 795 -12.21 21.81 -13.27
N ASP A 796 -12.73 22.38 -12.19
CA ASP A 796 -11.98 23.01 -11.10
C ASP A 796 -10.83 22.11 -10.59
N ILE A 797 -9.72 22.74 -10.17
CA ILE A 797 -8.41 22.14 -9.81
C ILE A 797 -8.48 21.15 -8.61
N THR A 798 -9.68 20.89 -8.09
CA THR A 798 -9.95 19.98 -6.98
C THR A 798 -9.88 18.50 -7.36
N HIS A 799 -9.82 18.13 -8.64
CA HIS A 799 -9.78 16.73 -9.07
C HIS A 799 -8.37 16.13 -8.88
N GLY A 800 -8.24 15.08 -8.06
CA GLY A 800 -6.99 14.33 -7.86
C GLY A 800 -6.58 14.15 -6.39
N LEU A 801 -5.26 14.12 -6.11
CA LEU A 801 -4.73 13.87 -4.76
C LEU A 801 -5.27 14.84 -3.68
N PRO A 802 -5.41 16.17 -3.91
CA PRO A 802 -5.95 17.08 -2.89
C PRO A 802 -7.33 16.69 -2.39
N ARG A 803 -8.22 16.20 -3.27
CA ARG A 803 -9.55 15.70 -2.90
C ARG A 803 -9.48 14.43 -2.07
N VAL A 804 -8.59 13.49 -2.43
CA VAL A 804 -8.36 12.27 -1.63
C VAL A 804 -7.88 12.64 -0.22
N VAL A 805 -6.95 13.59 -0.10
CA VAL A 805 -6.47 14.09 1.19
C VAL A 805 -7.59 14.79 1.97
N GLU A 806 -8.43 15.59 1.30
CA GLU A 806 -9.58 16.26 1.91
C GLU A 806 -10.58 15.26 2.51
N LEU A 807 -10.90 14.18 1.77
CA LEU A 807 -11.79 13.10 2.18
C LEU A 807 -11.22 12.34 3.38
N PHE A 808 -9.97 11.87 3.32
CA PHE A 808 -9.37 11.11 4.43
C PHE A 808 -9.08 11.97 5.66
N GLU A 809 -8.92 13.28 5.52
CA GLU A 809 -8.84 14.20 6.67
C GLU A 809 -10.22 14.66 7.17
N ALA A 810 -11.31 14.20 6.54
CA ALA A 810 -12.69 14.60 6.83
C ALA A 810 -12.84 16.13 6.94
N ARG A 811 -12.22 16.86 6.01
CA ARG A 811 -12.28 18.33 5.99
C ARG A 811 -13.58 18.81 5.36
N ARG A 812 -14.00 20.01 5.76
CA ARG A 812 -15.13 20.70 5.14
C ARG A 812 -14.78 21.05 3.67
N PRO A 813 -15.54 20.57 2.67
CA PRO A 813 -15.23 20.83 1.27
C PRO A 813 -15.45 22.30 0.90
N LYS A 814 -14.77 22.78 -0.14
CA LYS A 814 -14.86 24.19 -0.58
C LYS A 814 -16.18 24.52 -1.30
N GLY A 815 -16.72 23.58 -2.09
CA GLY A 815 -18.02 23.69 -2.76
C GLY A 815 -19.02 22.72 -2.14
N ILE A 816 -19.60 23.10 -0.99
CA ILE A 816 -20.52 22.24 -0.23
C ILE A 816 -21.86 22.21 -0.93
N ALA A 817 -22.36 21.01 -1.19
CA ALA A 817 -23.75 20.82 -1.57
C ALA A 817 -24.63 20.84 -0.31
N GLU A 818 -25.72 21.59 -0.34
CA GLU A 818 -26.71 21.52 0.73
C GLU A 818 -27.55 20.25 0.58
N ILE A 819 -27.91 19.67 1.72
CA ILE A 819 -28.71 18.46 1.81
C ILE A 819 -30.01 18.76 2.55
N ALA A 820 -31.07 18.04 2.19
CA ALA A 820 -32.35 18.10 2.88
C ALA A 820 -32.18 17.64 4.34
N GLU A 821 -32.57 18.44 5.33
CA GLU A 821 -32.55 18.00 6.73
C GLU A 821 -33.74 17.10 7.09
N PHE A 822 -34.86 17.27 6.39
CA PHE A 822 -36.14 16.60 6.65
C PHE A 822 -36.67 15.94 5.38
N ASP A 823 -37.45 14.87 5.57
CA ASP A 823 -38.24 14.26 4.50
C ASP A 823 -39.39 15.20 4.13
N GLY A 824 -39.70 15.34 2.84
CA GLY A 824 -40.78 16.23 2.45
C GLY A 824 -40.93 16.44 0.95
N VAL A 825 -41.89 17.29 0.58
CA VAL A 825 -42.12 17.72 -0.81
C VAL A 825 -41.42 19.05 -1.05
N VAL A 826 -40.66 19.12 -2.15
CA VAL A 826 -39.90 20.30 -2.55
C VAL A 826 -40.79 21.30 -3.27
N SER A 827 -40.70 22.57 -2.88
CA SER A 827 -41.24 23.73 -3.59
C SER A 827 -40.11 24.70 -3.92
N ILE A 828 -40.00 25.11 -5.19
CA ILE A 828 -38.90 25.99 -5.67
C ILE A 828 -39.45 27.37 -6.01
N GLU A 829 -38.98 28.39 -5.29
CA GLU A 829 -39.29 29.80 -5.56
C GLU A 829 -38.05 30.54 -6.10
N GLU A 830 -38.11 31.02 -7.33
CA GLU A 830 -37.05 31.85 -7.91
C GLU A 830 -37.31 33.34 -7.63
N THR A 831 -36.37 34.00 -6.94
CA THR A 831 -36.35 35.47 -6.77
C THR A 831 -35.25 36.10 -7.62
N GLU A 832 -35.26 37.44 -7.78
CA GLU A 832 -34.30 38.17 -8.65
C GLU A 832 -32.81 37.85 -8.38
N LYS A 833 -32.46 37.46 -7.14
CA LYS A 833 -31.08 37.16 -6.72
C LYS A 833 -30.83 35.70 -6.32
N ASN A 834 -31.84 35.00 -5.78
CA ASN A 834 -31.68 33.70 -5.14
C ASN A 834 -32.75 32.71 -5.61
N ILE A 835 -32.45 31.43 -5.50
CA ILE A 835 -33.42 30.34 -5.62
C ILE A 835 -33.67 29.83 -4.20
N VAL A 836 -34.92 29.88 -3.74
CA VAL A 836 -35.33 29.39 -2.42
C VAL A 836 -36.01 28.04 -2.63
N VAL A 837 -35.48 27.01 -1.97
CA VAL A 837 -36.03 25.65 -2.00
C VAL A 837 -36.67 25.40 -0.63
N ARG A 838 -37.99 25.24 -0.60
CA ARG A 838 -38.75 24.91 0.61
C ARG A 838 -39.06 23.42 0.62
N ILE A 839 -38.81 22.76 1.73
CA ILE A 839 -39.18 21.36 1.94
C ILE A 839 -40.28 21.36 2.99
N THR A 840 -41.48 20.90 2.60
CA THR A 840 -42.61 20.75 3.53
C THR A 840 -42.66 19.32 4.02
N ASP A 841 -42.52 19.12 5.34
CA ASP A 841 -42.55 17.80 5.94
C ASP A 841 -43.98 17.22 6.04
N ASP A 842 -44.10 15.96 6.44
CA ASP A 842 -45.40 15.30 6.64
C ASP A 842 -46.21 15.92 7.81
N ALA A 843 -45.58 16.76 8.67
CA ALA A 843 -46.20 17.48 9.78
C ALA A 843 -46.70 18.89 9.40
N GLY A 844 -46.33 19.39 8.21
CA GLY A 844 -46.69 20.71 7.68
C GLY A 844 -45.70 21.83 8.03
N ASP A 845 -44.53 21.51 8.58
CA ASP A 845 -43.45 22.48 8.86
C ASP A 845 -42.59 22.71 7.59
N GLU A 846 -42.35 23.98 7.25
CA GLU A 846 -41.56 24.37 6.08
C GLU A 846 -40.10 24.67 6.46
N HIS A 847 -39.17 23.97 5.81
CA HIS A 847 -37.73 24.19 5.94
C HIS A 847 -37.18 24.82 4.65
N SER A 848 -36.70 26.07 4.73
CA SER A 848 -36.21 26.83 3.56
C SER A 848 -34.69 26.83 3.43
N HIS A 849 -34.19 26.45 2.25
CA HIS A 849 -32.80 26.54 1.82
C HIS A 849 -32.63 27.62 0.74
N THR A 850 -31.58 28.45 0.81
CA THR A 850 -31.38 29.56 -0.13
C THR A 850 -30.11 29.37 -0.94
N PHE A 851 -30.24 29.34 -2.27
CA PHE A 851 -29.14 29.17 -3.21
C PHE A 851 -28.92 30.41 -4.06
N PRO A 852 -27.67 30.72 -4.45
CA PRO A 852 -27.42 31.69 -5.52
C PRO A 852 -28.05 31.24 -6.84
N ARG A 853 -28.54 32.17 -7.67
CA ARG A 853 -29.21 31.87 -8.95
C ARG A 853 -28.38 31.07 -9.97
N ARG A 854 -27.04 31.09 -9.85
CA ARG A 854 -26.15 30.31 -10.71
C ARG A 854 -26.00 28.85 -10.29
N THR A 855 -26.56 28.46 -9.15
CA THR A 855 -26.43 27.11 -8.62
C THR A 855 -27.34 26.17 -9.38
N ARG A 856 -26.80 25.07 -9.89
CA ARG A 856 -27.60 24.02 -10.50
C ARG A 856 -28.22 23.16 -9.40
N LEU A 857 -29.55 23.08 -9.39
CA LEU A 857 -30.29 22.21 -8.49
C LEU A 857 -30.37 20.79 -9.07
N LEU A 858 -30.35 19.79 -8.19
CA LEU A 858 -30.54 18.38 -8.54
C LEU A 858 -31.98 17.92 -8.38
N VAL A 859 -32.79 18.69 -7.66
CA VAL A 859 -34.20 18.40 -7.35
C VAL A 859 -35.14 19.22 -8.23
N THR A 860 -36.32 18.67 -8.48
CA THR A 860 -37.40 19.29 -9.26
C THR A 860 -38.55 19.76 -8.37
N ASP A 861 -39.30 20.75 -8.86
CA ASP A 861 -40.47 21.27 -8.14
C ASP A 861 -41.56 20.20 -8.02
N GLY A 862 -42.06 19.96 -6.81
CA GLY A 862 -43.01 18.89 -6.49
C GLY A 862 -42.38 17.51 -6.25
N GLU A 863 -41.06 17.37 -6.29
CA GLU A 863 -40.36 16.12 -5.99
C GLU A 863 -40.38 15.80 -4.48
N ARG A 864 -40.58 14.53 -4.12
CA ARG A 864 -40.46 14.07 -2.73
C ARG A 864 -39.02 13.68 -2.46
N VAL A 865 -38.40 14.34 -1.48
CA VAL A 865 -37.00 14.11 -1.09
C VAL A 865 -36.93 13.47 0.29
N GLU A 866 -35.94 12.61 0.47
CA GLU A 866 -35.59 12.04 1.77
C GLU A 866 -34.50 12.87 2.47
N SER A 867 -34.43 12.80 3.79
CA SER A 867 -33.41 13.41 4.62
C SER A 867 -32.02 12.95 4.17
N GLY A 868 -31.12 13.91 4.01
CA GLY A 868 -29.79 13.76 3.44
C GLY A 868 -29.74 13.69 1.91
N ALA A 869 -30.85 13.88 1.19
CA ALA A 869 -30.83 14.02 -0.27
C ALA A 869 -30.12 15.32 -0.68
N GLN A 870 -29.32 15.25 -1.74
CA GLN A 870 -28.53 16.38 -2.23
C GLN A 870 -29.40 17.35 -3.04
N LEU A 871 -29.49 18.60 -2.61
CA LEU A 871 -30.35 19.62 -3.24
C LEU A 871 -29.63 20.36 -4.37
N SER A 872 -28.33 20.63 -4.20
CA SER A 872 -27.51 21.39 -5.15
C SER A 872 -26.29 20.62 -5.64
N GLU A 873 -25.77 20.97 -6.81
CA GLU A 873 -24.51 20.45 -7.32
C GLU A 873 -23.34 20.84 -6.40
N GLY A 874 -22.51 19.86 -6.03
CA GLY A 874 -21.36 20.09 -5.15
C GLY A 874 -20.91 18.83 -4.42
N SER A 875 -19.96 19.02 -3.51
CA SER A 875 -19.42 17.96 -2.64
C SER A 875 -20.19 17.88 -1.34
N LEU A 876 -20.60 16.67 -0.93
CA LEU A 876 -21.24 16.46 0.36
C LEU A 876 -20.23 16.56 1.51
N HIS A 877 -20.68 17.11 2.63
CA HIS A 877 -19.92 17.15 3.86
C HIS A 877 -20.21 15.88 4.70
N PRO A 878 -19.21 15.02 4.97
CA PRO A 878 -19.45 13.72 5.62
C PRO A 878 -20.08 13.80 7.01
N HIS A 879 -19.83 14.87 7.78
CA HIS A 879 -20.41 15.04 9.10
C HIS A 879 -21.94 15.27 9.05
N ASP A 880 -22.40 15.99 8.03
CA ASP A 880 -23.83 16.28 7.87
C ASP A 880 -24.56 15.00 7.42
N LEU A 881 -23.91 14.22 6.54
CA LEU A 881 -24.40 12.92 6.12
C LEU A 881 -24.48 11.91 7.28
N LEU A 882 -23.48 11.89 8.17
CA LEU A 882 -23.50 11.04 9.36
C LEU A 882 -24.65 11.41 10.31
N ARG A 883 -24.92 12.71 10.48
CA ARG A 883 -25.99 13.21 11.34
C ARG A 883 -27.38 12.83 10.84
N LEU A 884 -27.59 12.87 9.51
CA LEU A 884 -28.91 12.67 8.91
C LEU A 884 -29.18 11.22 8.49
N ARG A 885 -28.28 10.59 7.73
CA ARG A 885 -28.45 9.22 7.19
C ARG A 885 -27.75 8.13 7.98
N GLY A 886 -27.01 8.52 9.02
CA GLY A 886 -26.28 7.60 9.88
C GLY A 886 -24.98 7.06 9.26
N ARG A 887 -24.37 6.12 9.99
CA ARG A 887 -23.01 5.66 9.75
C ARG A 887 -22.82 4.92 8.42
N THR A 888 -23.73 4.00 8.07
CA THR A 888 -23.57 3.18 6.85
C THR A 888 -23.55 4.04 5.59
N ALA A 889 -24.41 5.05 5.51
CA ALA A 889 -24.43 6.00 4.40
C ALA A 889 -23.14 6.83 4.31
N ALA A 890 -22.62 7.30 5.45
CA ALA A 890 -21.36 8.03 5.50
C ALA A 890 -20.15 7.16 5.08
N GLU A 891 -20.09 5.90 5.54
CA GLU A 891 -19.05 4.95 5.17
C GLU A 891 -19.05 4.65 3.66
N GLN A 892 -20.24 4.37 3.09
CA GLN A 892 -20.40 4.12 1.66
C GLN A 892 -20.08 5.35 0.80
N TYR A 893 -20.44 6.56 1.27
CA TYR A 893 -20.07 7.80 0.60
C TYR A 893 -18.56 7.98 0.51
N PHE A 894 -17.81 7.74 1.60
CA PHE A 894 -16.35 7.82 1.55
C PHE A 894 -15.75 6.86 0.53
N VAL A 895 -16.21 5.60 0.51
CA VAL A 895 -15.72 4.59 -0.43
C VAL A 895 -16.02 5.01 -1.87
N ALA A 896 -17.26 5.37 -2.17
CA ALA A 896 -17.70 5.76 -3.50
C ALA A 896 -16.96 7.01 -4.02
N GLU A 897 -16.80 8.03 -3.19
CA GLU A 897 -16.19 9.29 -3.61
C GLU A 897 -14.67 9.16 -3.79
N VAL A 898 -13.99 8.40 -2.94
CA VAL A 898 -12.56 8.09 -3.15
C VAL A 898 -12.39 7.25 -4.42
N GLN A 899 -13.20 6.21 -4.61
CA GLN A 899 -13.14 5.35 -5.79
C GLN A 899 -13.39 6.13 -7.09
N LYS A 900 -14.35 7.07 -7.07
CA LYS A 900 -14.63 7.97 -8.20
C LYS A 900 -13.40 8.78 -8.61
N VAL A 901 -12.64 9.31 -7.64
CA VAL A 901 -11.41 10.06 -7.93
C VAL A 901 -10.35 9.17 -8.57
N TYR A 902 -10.11 7.96 -8.04
CA TYR A 902 -9.13 7.03 -8.62
C TYR A 902 -9.54 6.55 -10.02
N LYS A 903 -10.81 6.14 -10.22
CA LYS A 903 -11.35 5.74 -11.52
C LYS A 903 -11.27 6.86 -12.55
N SER A 904 -11.53 8.12 -12.16
CA SER A 904 -11.42 9.28 -13.06
C SER A 904 -10.02 9.46 -13.65
N GLN A 905 -9.00 8.93 -12.98
CA GLN A 905 -7.60 8.98 -13.39
C GLN A 905 -7.11 7.67 -14.01
N GLY A 906 -8.02 6.71 -14.24
CA GLY A 906 -7.71 5.40 -14.81
C GLY A 906 -6.85 4.53 -13.89
N VAL A 907 -7.03 4.67 -12.57
CA VAL A 907 -6.43 3.78 -11.56
C VAL A 907 -7.54 2.95 -10.94
N ASP A 908 -7.36 1.63 -10.95
CA ASP A 908 -8.30 0.69 -10.35
C ASP A 908 -7.76 0.17 -9.01
N ILE A 909 -8.57 0.29 -7.97
CA ILE A 909 -8.27 -0.12 -6.59
C ILE A 909 -9.48 -0.86 -6.05
N ASN A 910 -9.26 -1.96 -5.35
CA ASN A 910 -10.37 -2.67 -4.72
C ASN A 910 -10.93 -1.91 -3.50
N ASP A 911 -12.26 -1.81 -3.43
CA ASP A 911 -12.97 -1.08 -2.37
C ASP A 911 -12.58 -1.50 -0.95
N LYS A 912 -12.20 -2.78 -0.75
CA LYS A 912 -11.82 -3.31 0.59
C LYS A 912 -10.68 -2.53 1.25
N HIS A 913 -9.78 -1.97 0.44
CA HIS A 913 -8.66 -1.17 0.95
C HIS A 913 -9.15 0.16 1.51
N ILE A 914 -10.08 0.81 0.81
CA ILE A 914 -10.69 2.07 1.25
C ILE A 914 -11.57 1.84 2.49
N GLU A 915 -12.36 0.76 2.48
CA GLU A 915 -13.17 0.35 3.64
C GLU A 915 -12.34 0.19 4.92
N LEU A 916 -11.14 -0.40 4.84
CA LEU A 916 -10.26 -0.56 5.99
C LEU A 916 -9.83 0.78 6.58
N ILE A 917 -9.53 1.77 5.74
CA ILE A 917 -9.16 3.12 6.19
C ILE A 917 -10.36 3.84 6.79
N VAL A 918 -11.52 3.79 6.12
CA VAL A 918 -12.76 4.42 6.59
C VAL A 918 -13.21 3.81 7.92
N ARG A 919 -13.04 2.50 8.10
CA ARG A 919 -13.27 1.83 9.39
C ARG A 919 -12.43 2.45 10.50
N GLN A 920 -11.15 2.77 10.26
CA GLN A 920 -10.30 3.42 11.26
C GLN A 920 -10.72 4.87 11.54
N MET A 921 -11.23 5.59 10.53
CA MET A 921 -11.76 6.95 10.70
C MET A 921 -13.01 7.01 11.59
N MET A 922 -13.82 5.94 11.59
CA MET A 922 -15.10 5.84 12.32
C MET A 922 -15.07 4.76 13.44
N LYS A 923 -13.88 4.44 13.95
CA LYS A 923 -13.69 3.43 15.01
C LYS A 923 -14.12 3.93 16.39
N LYS A 924 -13.95 5.23 16.66
CA LYS A 924 -14.19 5.84 17.99
C LYS A 924 -15.53 6.57 18.03
N VAL A 925 -16.18 6.53 19.20
CA VAL A 925 -17.39 7.31 19.53
C VAL A 925 -17.06 8.32 20.62
N ARG A 926 -17.79 9.45 20.65
CA ARG A 926 -17.67 10.43 21.73
C ARG A 926 -18.75 10.16 22.76
N VAL A 927 -18.37 10.00 24.02
CA VAL A 927 -19.32 9.86 25.13
C VAL A 927 -20.01 11.20 25.36
N ASP A 928 -21.33 11.28 25.28
CA ASP A 928 -22.09 12.49 25.63
C ASP A 928 -22.49 12.44 27.12
N GLN A 929 -23.20 11.39 27.50
CA GLN A 929 -23.65 11.14 28.87
C GLN A 929 -23.03 9.85 29.40
N LYS A 930 -22.43 9.92 30.58
CA LYS A 930 -21.75 8.81 31.27
C LYS A 930 -22.73 7.69 31.72
N GLY A 931 -23.97 8.03 32.05
CA GLY A 931 -24.86 7.10 32.76
C GLY A 931 -24.19 6.60 34.06
N ASP A 932 -24.32 5.30 34.34
CA ASP A 932 -23.65 4.61 35.45
C ASP A 932 -22.30 3.98 35.04
N THR A 933 -21.79 4.26 33.83
CA THR A 933 -20.49 3.74 33.39
C THR A 933 -19.32 4.51 34.00
N GLU A 934 -18.11 3.97 33.90
CA GLU A 934 -16.87 4.66 34.29
C GLU A 934 -16.37 5.69 33.25
N TYR A 935 -17.10 5.87 32.15
CA TYR A 935 -16.65 6.75 31.07
C TYR A 935 -16.71 8.23 31.46
N LEU A 936 -15.73 8.99 30.99
CA LEU A 936 -15.72 10.44 31.13
C LEU A 936 -16.54 11.09 30.00
N PRO A 937 -17.46 12.03 30.30
CA PRO A 937 -18.14 12.82 29.28
C PRO A 937 -17.12 13.50 28.35
N GLY A 938 -17.36 13.45 27.05
CA GLY A 938 -16.47 13.97 26.00
C GLY A 938 -15.25 13.09 25.67
N ALA A 939 -15.04 11.96 26.34
CA ALA A 939 -13.96 11.04 26.00
C ALA A 939 -14.25 10.32 24.67
N LEU A 940 -13.17 10.01 23.94
CA LEU A 940 -13.23 9.18 22.73
C LEU A 940 -12.92 7.73 23.13
N VAL A 941 -13.88 6.84 22.92
CA VAL A 941 -13.81 5.42 23.28
C VAL A 941 -14.02 4.57 22.03
N ASP A 942 -13.48 3.35 22.00
CA ASP A 942 -13.82 2.40 20.93
C ASP A 942 -15.32 2.08 20.94
N ARG A 943 -15.93 2.10 19.76
CA ARG A 943 -17.37 1.86 19.62
C ARG A 943 -17.80 0.48 20.14
N TYR A 944 -17.05 -0.56 19.82
CA TYR A 944 -17.45 -1.92 20.16
C TYR A 944 -17.30 -2.17 21.65
N ASP A 945 -16.21 -1.67 22.26
CA ASP A 945 -16.03 -1.71 23.71
C ASP A 945 -17.14 -0.93 24.44
N PHE A 946 -17.54 0.22 23.89
CA PHE A 946 -18.65 1.01 24.43
C PHE A 946 -19.99 0.25 24.37
N LEU A 947 -20.30 -0.40 23.24
CA LEU A 947 -21.52 -1.19 23.08
C LEU A 947 -21.54 -2.42 23.99
N GLU A 948 -20.41 -3.11 24.15
CA GLU A 948 -20.27 -4.23 25.09
C GLU A 948 -20.47 -3.78 26.55
N THR A 949 -19.85 -2.66 26.93
CA THR A 949 -19.98 -2.09 28.29
C THR A 949 -21.43 -1.70 28.57
N ASN A 950 -22.10 -1.03 27.62
CA ASN A 950 -23.51 -0.71 27.75
C ASN A 950 -24.41 -1.96 27.81
N ALA A 951 -24.11 -3.00 27.04
CA ALA A 951 -24.82 -4.27 27.13
C ALA A 951 -24.64 -4.94 28.50
N ALA A 952 -23.45 -4.82 29.11
CA ALA A 952 -23.18 -5.28 30.47
C ALA A 952 -23.94 -4.46 31.52
N MET A 953 -23.94 -3.12 31.41
CA MET A 953 -24.71 -2.24 32.32
C MET A 953 -26.21 -2.48 32.23
N LYS A 954 -26.74 -2.73 31.02
CA LYS A 954 -28.13 -3.09 30.81
C LYS A 954 -28.50 -4.39 31.53
N LYS A 955 -27.60 -5.39 31.55
CA LYS A 955 -27.78 -6.63 32.32
C LYS A 955 -27.80 -6.37 33.84
N GLN A 956 -27.05 -5.38 34.30
CA GLN A 956 -27.01 -4.94 35.70
C GLN A 956 -28.17 -3.99 36.09
N LYS A 957 -29.07 -3.66 35.16
CA LYS A 957 -30.17 -2.69 35.35
C LYS A 957 -29.70 -1.25 35.70
N GLY A 958 -28.48 -0.88 35.34
CA GLY A 958 -27.97 0.49 35.47
C GLY A 958 -28.33 1.39 34.28
N GLU A 959 -28.14 2.70 34.43
CA GLU A 959 -28.32 3.68 33.35
C GLU A 959 -27.19 3.56 32.31
N MET A 960 -27.56 3.37 31.04
CA MET A 960 -26.59 3.21 29.95
C MET A 960 -25.95 4.55 29.57
N ALA A 961 -24.69 4.52 29.16
CA ALA A 961 -24.04 5.69 28.60
C ALA A 961 -24.62 6.03 27.22
N GLN A 962 -24.70 7.33 26.90
CA GLN A 962 -25.07 7.82 25.58
C GLN A 962 -23.83 8.31 24.83
N PHE A 963 -23.82 8.15 23.51
CA PHE A 963 -22.70 8.52 22.65
C PHE A 963 -23.16 9.24 21.39
N GLU A 964 -22.25 10.03 20.84
CA GLU A 964 -22.32 10.67 19.53
C GLU A 964 -21.33 9.96 18.60
N GLU A 965 -21.79 9.54 17.42
CA GLU A 965 -20.90 9.02 16.37
C GLU A 965 -20.01 10.17 15.85
N VAL A 966 -18.72 9.92 15.71
CA VAL A 966 -17.75 10.94 15.26
C VAL A 966 -16.88 10.43 14.15
N ILE A 967 -16.61 11.29 13.17
CA ILE A 967 -15.62 11.03 12.12
C ILE A 967 -14.31 11.70 12.54
N LEU A 968 -13.23 10.93 12.55
CA LEU A 968 -11.89 11.44 12.76
C LEU A 968 -11.11 11.35 11.44
N GLY A 969 -10.53 12.46 11.00
CA GLY A 969 -9.54 12.43 9.93
C GLY A 969 -8.34 11.55 10.29
N ILE A 970 -7.69 10.94 9.31
CA ILE A 970 -6.61 9.95 9.52
C ILE A 970 -5.48 10.47 10.44
N THR A 971 -5.14 11.76 10.37
CA THR A 971 -4.14 12.36 11.27
C THR A 971 -4.61 12.34 12.73
N LYS A 972 -5.87 12.71 13.00
CA LYS A 972 -6.43 12.66 14.36
C LYS A 972 -6.65 11.23 14.85
N ALA A 973 -7.08 10.33 13.97
CA ALA A 973 -7.26 8.91 14.30
C ALA A 973 -5.93 8.27 14.72
N SER A 974 -4.83 8.53 14.01
CA SER A 974 -3.49 8.01 14.35
C SER A 974 -2.94 8.48 15.70
N LEU A 975 -3.30 9.70 16.13
CA LEU A 975 -2.92 10.25 17.45
C LEU A 975 -3.76 9.68 18.60
N ASN A 976 -4.96 9.16 18.32
CA ASN A 976 -5.85 8.53 19.30
C ASN A 976 -5.76 7.00 19.25
N THR A 977 -4.56 6.49 18.95
CA THR A 977 -4.22 5.06 19.10
C THR A 977 -4.01 4.72 20.57
N ASP A 978 -4.24 3.46 20.93
CA ASP A 978 -4.15 3.04 22.33
C ASP A 978 -2.67 2.94 22.80
N SER A 979 -1.73 2.69 21.87
CA SER A 979 -0.28 2.69 22.13
C SER A 979 0.31 4.11 22.08
N PHE A 980 0.83 4.59 23.22
CA PHE A 980 1.51 5.88 23.28
C PHE A 980 2.88 5.86 22.58
N LEU A 981 3.56 4.71 22.48
CA LEU A 981 4.82 4.57 21.75
C LEU A 981 4.61 4.78 20.25
N SER A 982 3.54 4.20 19.69
CA SER A 982 3.15 4.39 18.30
C SER A 982 2.79 5.85 18.03
N ALA A 983 1.93 6.46 18.86
CA ALA A 983 1.54 7.87 18.72
C ALA A 983 2.73 8.83 18.84
N ALA A 984 3.65 8.61 19.78
CA ALA A 984 4.81 9.46 20.02
C ALA A 984 5.81 9.48 18.84
N SER A 985 5.88 8.39 18.08
CA SER A 985 6.70 8.29 16.86
C SER A 985 6.16 9.13 15.69
N PHE A 986 4.86 9.40 15.71
CA PHE A 986 4.16 10.13 14.65
C PHE A 986 4.31 11.63 14.82
N GLN A 987 3.54 12.29 15.70
CA GLN A 987 3.61 13.75 15.89
C GLN A 987 3.39 14.11 17.36
N GLU A 988 3.76 15.33 17.76
CA GLU A 988 3.54 15.85 19.11
C GLU A 988 4.12 14.96 20.24
N THR A 989 5.30 14.34 20.03
CA THR A 989 5.96 13.41 20.95
C THR A 989 5.90 13.85 22.42
N THR A 990 6.22 15.11 22.72
CA THR A 990 6.20 15.64 24.09
C THR A 990 4.82 15.59 24.73
N LYS A 991 3.77 15.94 23.98
CA LYS A 991 2.39 15.95 24.49
C LYS A 991 1.91 14.54 24.75
N VAL A 992 2.14 13.61 23.82
CA VAL A 992 1.77 12.19 23.96
C VAL A 992 2.44 11.57 25.19
N LEU A 993 3.74 11.80 25.37
CA LEU A 993 4.47 11.28 26.54
C LEU A 993 4.00 11.92 27.84
N THR A 994 3.63 13.21 27.84
CA THR A 994 3.10 13.90 29.02
C THR A 994 1.74 13.31 29.41
N ASP A 995 0.83 13.16 28.45
CA ASP A 995 -0.52 12.61 28.70
C ASP A 995 -0.43 11.14 29.17
N ALA A 996 0.44 10.34 28.56
CA ALA A 996 0.66 8.94 28.96
C ALA A 996 1.27 8.82 30.37
N ALA A 997 2.23 9.71 30.71
CA ALA A 997 2.82 9.74 32.04
C ALA A 997 1.80 10.16 33.11
N LEU A 998 0.96 11.16 32.82
CA LEU A 998 -0.11 11.60 33.73
C LEU A 998 -1.13 10.48 34.00
N GLU A 999 -1.55 9.76 32.96
CA GLU A 999 -2.53 8.67 33.05
C GLU A 999 -1.92 7.36 33.59
N GLY A 1000 -0.59 7.27 33.77
CA GLY A 1000 0.07 6.03 34.18
C GLY A 1000 -0.12 4.89 33.17
N LYS A 1001 -0.24 5.23 31.88
CA LYS A 1001 -0.58 4.27 30.82
C LYS A 1001 0.45 3.16 30.67
N LYS A 1002 -0.04 1.94 30.48
CA LYS A 1002 0.76 0.74 30.16
C LYS A 1002 0.53 0.38 28.70
N ASP A 1003 1.61 0.13 27.96
CA ASP A 1003 1.53 -0.26 26.56
C ASP A 1003 1.52 -1.80 26.42
N GLY A 1004 0.50 -2.33 25.74
CA GLY A 1004 0.31 -3.77 25.53
C GLY A 1004 1.09 -4.36 24.35
N LEU A 1005 1.76 -3.54 23.55
CA LEU A 1005 2.58 -3.98 22.40
C LEU A 1005 1.84 -4.86 21.38
N ALA A 1006 0.58 -4.53 21.10
CA ALA A 1006 -0.29 -5.31 20.22
C ALA A 1006 -0.15 -4.97 18.72
N GLY A 1007 0.36 -3.78 18.42
CA GLY A 1007 0.61 -3.23 17.10
C GLY A 1007 2.03 -3.48 16.58
N LEU A 1008 2.27 -3.05 15.34
CA LEU A 1008 3.52 -3.34 14.64
C LEU A 1008 4.65 -2.40 15.06
N LYS A 1009 4.35 -1.10 15.15
CA LYS A 1009 5.39 -0.06 15.24
C LYS A 1009 6.11 -0.06 16.58
N GLU A 1010 5.39 -0.26 17.67
CA GLU A 1010 5.96 -0.33 19.01
C GLU A 1010 6.89 -1.54 19.18
N ASN A 1011 6.57 -2.68 18.55
CA ASN A 1011 7.46 -3.85 18.54
C ASN A 1011 8.74 -3.56 17.75
N VAL A 1012 8.65 -2.90 16.58
CA VAL A 1012 9.83 -2.46 15.82
C VAL A 1012 10.70 -1.48 16.61
N ILE A 1013 10.08 -0.51 17.28
CA ILE A 1013 10.77 0.49 18.12
C ILE A 1013 11.55 -0.19 19.26
N ILE A 1014 10.97 -1.20 19.90
CA ILE A 1014 11.58 -1.93 21.02
C ILE A 1014 12.61 -2.97 20.53
N GLY A 1015 12.49 -3.44 19.28
CA GLY A 1015 13.31 -4.52 18.73
C GLY A 1015 12.76 -5.92 19.01
N LYS A 1016 11.44 -6.05 19.18
CA LYS A 1016 10.73 -7.33 19.24
C LYS A 1016 10.14 -7.69 17.88
N LEU A 1017 9.98 -8.98 17.63
CA LEU A 1017 9.29 -9.50 16.46
C LEU A 1017 7.83 -8.99 16.43
N ILE A 1018 7.39 -8.51 15.27
CA ILE A 1018 6.06 -7.95 15.07
C ILE A 1018 4.95 -9.00 15.33
N PRO A 1019 3.79 -8.62 15.86
CA PRO A 1019 2.68 -9.55 16.13
C PRO A 1019 1.81 -9.77 14.88
N ALA A 1020 2.43 -10.04 13.73
CA ALA A 1020 1.78 -10.34 12.44
C ALA A 1020 2.56 -11.43 11.70
N ALA A 1021 1.89 -12.11 10.76
CA ALA A 1021 2.42 -13.26 10.02
C ALA A 1021 3.14 -14.25 10.95
N THR A 1022 4.34 -14.71 10.57
CA THR A 1022 5.23 -15.61 11.34
C THR A 1022 5.52 -15.15 12.78
N GLY A 1023 5.39 -13.86 13.03
CA GLY A 1023 5.53 -13.28 14.36
C GLY A 1023 4.33 -13.47 15.30
N LEU A 1024 3.24 -14.11 14.87
CA LEU A 1024 2.14 -14.45 15.78
C LEU A 1024 2.53 -15.54 16.79
N LYS A 1025 2.05 -15.42 18.03
CA LYS A 1025 2.30 -16.42 19.10
C LYS A 1025 1.87 -17.83 18.69
N THR A 1026 0.79 -17.96 17.91
CA THR A 1026 0.28 -19.24 17.40
C THR A 1026 1.31 -19.96 16.54
N TYR A 1027 2.00 -19.24 15.65
CA TYR A 1027 3.02 -19.85 14.77
C TYR A 1027 4.37 -20.03 15.47
N ARG A 1028 4.69 -19.19 16.48
CA ARG A 1028 5.93 -19.32 17.26
C ARG A 1028 5.94 -20.50 18.23
N ARG A 1029 4.78 -21.08 18.55
CA ARG A 1029 4.63 -22.19 19.50
C ARG A 1029 4.33 -23.52 18.78
N ILE A 1030 4.61 -23.60 17.48
CA ILE A 1030 4.50 -24.85 16.76
C ILE A 1030 5.64 -25.74 17.24
N GLU A 1031 5.29 -26.87 17.83
CA GLU A 1031 6.22 -27.95 18.13
C GLU A 1031 6.29 -28.84 16.88
N ILE A 1032 7.51 -29.06 16.38
CA ILE A 1032 7.76 -29.92 15.22
C ILE A 1032 8.18 -31.27 15.78
N GLU A 1033 7.29 -32.24 15.74
CA GLU A 1033 7.63 -33.63 16.02
C GLU A 1033 8.17 -34.27 14.74
N PRO A 1034 9.29 -35.02 14.79
CA PRO A 1034 9.68 -35.86 13.66
C PRO A 1034 8.53 -36.85 13.41
N THR A 1035 8.07 -36.92 12.17
CA THR A 1035 7.21 -38.04 11.74
C THR A 1035 7.95 -39.31 12.11
N GLU A 1036 7.25 -40.31 12.69
CA GLU A 1036 7.86 -41.58 13.12
C GLU A 1036 8.93 -42.00 12.10
N PRO A 1037 10.19 -42.20 12.54
CA PRO A 1037 11.24 -42.58 11.61
C PRO A 1037 10.74 -43.83 10.90
N LEU A 1038 10.77 -43.81 9.56
CA LEU A 1038 10.59 -45.02 8.76
C LEU A 1038 11.39 -46.14 9.44
N PRO A 1039 10.79 -47.32 9.70
CA PRO A 1039 11.48 -48.39 10.40
C PRO A 1039 12.83 -48.57 9.75
N ARG A 1040 13.88 -48.63 10.58
CA ARG A 1040 15.24 -48.85 10.09
C ARG A 1040 15.22 -50.15 9.27
N PRO A 1041 16.06 -50.28 8.23
CA PRO A 1041 16.11 -51.49 7.40
C PRO A 1041 16.20 -52.79 8.20
N ASP A 1042 16.74 -52.74 9.42
CA ASP A 1042 16.86 -53.87 10.34
C ASP A 1042 15.52 -54.43 10.86
N ASP A 1043 14.43 -53.63 10.85
CA ASP A 1043 13.09 -54.03 11.32
C ASP A 1043 12.19 -54.59 10.20
N VAL A 1044 12.65 -54.55 8.94
CA VAL A 1044 12.02 -55.26 7.83
C VAL A 1044 12.91 -56.47 7.55
N GLY A 1045 12.55 -57.62 8.13
CA GLY A 1045 13.22 -58.89 7.83
C GLY A 1045 13.27 -59.09 6.31
N LEU A 1046 14.45 -58.88 5.72
CA LEU A 1046 14.76 -59.31 4.37
C LEU A 1046 14.42 -60.80 4.31
N LEU A 1047 13.50 -61.17 3.41
CA LEU A 1047 13.18 -62.56 3.14
C LEU A 1047 14.49 -63.32 2.90
N ASP A 1048 14.67 -64.41 3.65
CA ASP A 1048 15.85 -65.25 3.53
C ASP A 1048 15.93 -65.78 2.09
N SER A 1049 17.15 -66.05 1.59
CA SER A 1049 17.34 -66.39 0.16
C SER A 1049 16.52 -67.62 -0.29
N ASP A 1050 16.18 -68.49 0.65
CA ASP A 1050 15.34 -69.68 0.45
C ASP A 1050 13.86 -69.31 0.21
N ASP A 1051 13.34 -68.25 0.85
CA ASP A 1051 11.97 -67.78 0.67
C ASP A 1051 11.79 -67.07 -0.68
N LEU A 1052 12.80 -66.31 -1.12
CA LEU A 1052 12.79 -65.63 -2.43
C LEU A 1052 12.90 -66.62 -3.60
N ALA A 1053 13.65 -67.71 -3.44
CA ALA A 1053 13.77 -68.77 -4.43
C ALA A 1053 12.44 -69.55 -4.61
N ALA A 1054 11.72 -69.79 -3.51
CA ALA A 1054 10.42 -70.43 -3.50
C ALA A 1054 9.33 -69.58 -4.18
N GLU A 1055 9.34 -68.27 -3.97
CA GLU A 1055 8.34 -67.34 -4.56
C GLU A 1055 8.57 -67.11 -6.07
N LEU A 1056 9.83 -67.20 -6.52
CA LEU A 1056 10.21 -67.08 -7.93
C LEU A 1056 10.20 -68.42 -8.69
N GLY A 1057 9.86 -69.53 -8.03
CA GLY A 1057 9.65 -70.83 -8.65
C GLY A 1057 10.92 -71.57 -9.09
N PHE A 1058 12.08 -71.23 -8.52
CA PHE A 1058 13.33 -71.94 -8.77
C PHE A 1058 13.46 -73.13 -7.81
N ALA A 1059 13.85 -74.30 -8.33
CA ALA A 1059 14.10 -75.48 -7.50
C ALA A 1059 15.50 -75.41 -6.86
N ASP A 1060 15.60 -75.92 -5.62
CA ASP A 1060 16.82 -75.91 -4.81
C ASP A 1060 18.08 -76.25 -5.59
N GLY A 1061 19.02 -75.30 -5.62
CA GLY A 1061 20.39 -75.48 -6.10
C GLY A 1061 20.80 -74.68 -7.34
N ASP A 1062 19.89 -73.96 -8.02
CA ASP A 1062 20.23 -73.24 -9.27
C ASP A 1062 20.38 -71.72 -9.13
N PHE A 1063 20.00 -71.14 -7.97
CA PHE A 1063 20.01 -69.68 -7.77
C PHE A 1063 21.43 -69.09 -7.73
N GLY A 1064 22.40 -69.80 -7.14
CA GLY A 1064 23.80 -69.35 -7.04
C GLY A 1064 24.58 -69.39 -8.36
N ALA A 1065 24.16 -70.22 -9.33
CA ALA A 1065 24.87 -70.36 -10.61
C ALA A 1065 24.57 -69.22 -11.60
N ALA A 1066 23.44 -68.52 -11.45
CA ALA A 1066 22.97 -67.51 -12.40
C ALA A 1066 23.59 -66.12 -12.21
N LEU A 1067 24.07 -65.77 -11.02
CA LEU A 1067 24.56 -64.40 -10.73
C LEU A 1067 26.08 -64.25 -10.63
N GLY A 1068 26.84 -65.34 -10.72
CA GLY A 1068 28.29 -65.30 -10.78
C GLY A 1068 28.98 -64.82 -9.50
N VAL A 1069 30.21 -65.29 -9.30
CA VAL A 1069 31.02 -65.11 -8.07
C VAL A 1069 31.30 -63.64 -7.69
N GLY A 1070 30.99 -62.67 -8.58
CA GLY A 1070 31.14 -61.24 -8.29
C GLY A 1070 30.10 -60.69 -7.31
N PHE A 1071 28.88 -61.25 -7.29
CA PHE A 1071 27.79 -60.70 -6.47
C PHE A 1071 27.98 -60.94 -4.97
N GLU A 1072 28.57 -62.08 -4.58
CA GLU A 1072 28.95 -62.36 -3.18
C GLU A 1072 30.09 -61.46 -2.69
N GLN A 1073 31.04 -61.11 -3.56
CA GLN A 1073 32.13 -60.18 -3.20
C GLN A 1073 31.62 -58.75 -2.99
N ASP A 1074 30.69 -58.28 -3.82
CA ASP A 1074 30.09 -56.96 -3.67
C ASP A 1074 29.21 -56.86 -2.41
N LEU A 1075 28.54 -57.95 -2.00
CA LEU A 1075 27.79 -58.01 -0.74
C LEU A 1075 28.71 -57.99 0.49
N SER A 1076 29.81 -58.75 0.47
CA SER A 1076 30.76 -58.76 1.59
C SER A 1076 31.46 -57.42 1.80
N THR A 1077 31.72 -56.68 0.71
CA THR A 1077 32.32 -55.33 0.79
C THR A 1077 31.32 -54.28 1.29
N LEU A 1078 30.02 -54.45 1.02
CA LEU A 1078 28.96 -53.63 1.59
C LEU A 1078 28.76 -53.87 3.10
N GLU A 1079 28.90 -55.12 3.56
CA GLU A 1079 28.85 -55.46 4.99
C GLU A 1079 30.05 -54.89 5.79
N GLU A 1080 31.25 -54.87 5.19
CA GLU A 1080 32.43 -54.24 5.82
C GLU A 1080 32.29 -52.72 5.96
N ILE A 1081 31.64 -52.05 5.00
CA ILE A 1081 31.37 -50.61 5.07
C ILE A 1081 30.38 -50.29 6.19
N GLY A 1082 29.33 -51.13 6.35
CA GLY A 1082 28.32 -50.98 7.40
C GLY A 1082 28.89 -51.07 8.82
N ASN A 1083 29.87 -51.95 9.06
CA ASN A 1083 30.46 -52.14 10.38
C ASN A 1083 31.47 -51.05 10.79
N SER A 1084 31.99 -50.26 9.84
CA SER A 1084 32.96 -49.18 10.13
C SER A 1084 32.33 -47.87 10.64
N ALA A 1085 31.02 -47.70 10.47
CA ALA A 1085 30.28 -46.50 10.87
C ALA A 1085 29.81 -46.50 12.33
N ALA A 1086 30.08 -47.57 13.10
CA ALA A 1086 29.51 -47.78 14.43
C ALA A 1086 30.36 -47.26 15.61
N ASP A 1087 31.52 -46.64 15.38
CA ASP A 1087 32.39 -46.17 16.47
C ASP A 1087 32.67 -44.66 16.39
N THR A 1088 31.71 -43.86 16.85
CA THR A 1088 31.97 -42.50 17.35
C THR A 1088 31.24 -42.29 18.67
N GLY A 1089 31.88 -42.71 19.76
CA GLY A 1089 31.49 -42.34 21.12
C GLY A 1089 31.69 -40.84 21.36
N PHE A 1090 30.65 -40.04 21.16
CA PHE A 1090 30.58 -38.62 21.55
C PHE A 1090 29.11 -38.18 21.68
N ALA A 1091 28.33 -38.85 22.52
CA ALA A 1091 26.96 -38.41 22.82
C ALA A 1091 26.44 -38.96 24.16
N GLU A 1092 27.19 -38.79 25.25
CA GLU A 1092 26.65 -38.92 26.61
C GLU A 1092 27.47 -38.02 27.54
N GLU A 1093 26.94 -36.83 27.82
CA GLU A 1093 27.12 -36.00 29.03
C GLU A 1093 26.81 -34.53 28.70
N LEU A 1094 25.56 -34.12 28.86
CA LEU A 1094 25.17 -32.73 29.09
C LEU A 1094 23.86 -32.73 29.88
N ASP A 1095 24.01 -32.95 31.18
CA ASP A 1095 22.95 -32.85 32.18
C ASP A 1095 22.74 -31.35 32.50
N VAL A 1096 21.53 -30.83 32.26
CA VAL A 1096 21.17 -29.43 32.56
C VAL A 1096 20.28 -29.43 33.82
N PRO A 1097 20.69 -28.78 34.94
CA PRO A 1097 19.86 -28.71 36.12
C PRO A 1097 18.74 -27.67 35.95
N THR A 1098 17.53 -28.05 36.34
CA THR A 1098 16.36 -27.17 36.45
C THR A 1098 16.46 -26.32 37.73
N ASP A 1099 16.61 -25.01 37.58
CA ASP A 1099 16.53 -24.04 38.69
C ASP A 1099 15.07 -23.70 39.01
N GLU A 1100 14.52 -24.36 40.04
CA GLU A 1100 13.58 -23.72 40.96
C GLU A 1100 14.38 -23.21 42.17
N SER A 1101 14.12 -21.95 42.55
CA SER A 1101 14.57 -21.20 43.76
C SER A 1101 15.71 -20.17 43.62
N ALA A 1102 15.35 -18.95 43.20
CA ALA A 1102 15.84 -17.67 43.75
C ALA A 1102 14.94 -16.50 43.32
#